data_AF-A0A9E3F2T8-F1
#
_entry.id   AF-A0A9E3F2T8-F1
#
_cell.length_a   1.000
_cell.length_b   1.000
_cell.length_c   1.000
_cell.angle_alpha   90.00
_cell.angle_beta   90.00
_cell.angle_gamma   90.00
#
_symmetry.space_group_name_H-M   'P 1'
#
loop_
_entity.id
_entity.type
_entity.pdbx_description
1 polymer ?
#
loop_
_entity_poly.entity_id
_entity_poly.type
_entity_poly.pdbx_seq_one_letter_code
_entity_poly.pdbx_strand_id
1 'polypeptide(L)'
;ERYLHALGDLSENVARYNNLSNPDSADTRKLVKLVSYLYGRELPTHSASGWEFYTAAMRSASAPRVTDDRTQRALDRSDLLMRASYDGLFERLDALRVRAASASYAADGTRNFGSIRDEIAGVRGFFDDSESYWLDPRAAVGTRVRGALDSLPRTRFVDADAFRRGFLDRFRSLRYEKLRQIGEGLEPYSGGVGLASYSTDPAATPGTVLALRAALDSLQRQSFAEQGDPVRVRAAIPAGTRLVWDPRMLDLALAKVRDYDRFVGHAFPGLTPGAQTLVQGLAAAELEAGVTRAVAGAMRQAPVRNAFGQRGADRDLRERVAEFGQASDRLVQVVGALDRLGLDQARDDLAGVVLAQAAGMLADADRLLAGSGSYLPADGFDAWDGSGSPALAAYGAGTPDELEAYLAAQQQRVRALFDGLAAPLLGAVTAAPLAPAAEALGYAASPVVARWRTIDAALDGYDAKAPGNTLAALENFIRVDLRDGGGTCARGRAPRAADYFGEQLARVRSAFQARCRGLAGAGAVAGYDRIQDAFQEDLAGRFPFAPASAGGSEADPEAIRAFFRLMDDNESAWRQVVGGGAGVGGPGSPQALFLEQLVRARAFLAPVLAGDSAAGPTYVVGAEFRVNRAREAGGDQIAAWTLDVGTTRLEPRGADSTAAWSPGDPVRVFLRWATESPVTPAPGPGARVSGRTATWVYGGGWALLRLLRQQAALPGEGGTERGRSTLRFALPTQPSGEARVFLRLRLLNPKTGAEVAFPTFPTSAPTLRATRPSRQRAAPAQDALQTAALAPAPRDRR
;
A
#
# COMPACT_ATOMS: atom_id res chain seq x y z
N GLU A 1 -20.06 37.83 60.08
CA GLU A 1 -19.22 38.87 60.71
C GLU A 1 -19.76 40.29 60.52
N ARG A 2 -19.76 40.87 59.31
CA ARG A 2 -20.27 42.25 59.04
C ARG A 2 -21.61 42.58 59.72
N TYR A 3 -22.55 41.64 59.70
CA TYR A 3 -23.84 41.78 60.38
C TYR A 3 -23.73 41.94 61.90
N LEU A 4 -22.82 41.20 62.56
CA LEU A 4 -22.63 41.28 64.01
C LEU A 4 -22.03 42.63 64.42
N HIS A 5 -21.10 43.17 63.64
CA HIS A 5 -20.58 44.53 63.87
C HIS A 5 -21.65 45.59 63.68
N ALA A 6 -22.41 45.53 62.59
CA ALA A 6 -23.51 46.47 62.36
C ALA A 6 -24.60 46.39 63.45
N LEU A 7 -24.87 45.19 63.97
CA LEU A 7 -25.77 44.98 65.10
C LEU A 7 -25.21 45.62 66.38
N GLY A 8 -23.90 45.50 66.61
CA GLY A 8 -23.19 46.15 67.70
C GLY A 8 -23.28 47.67 67.61
N ASP A 9 -22.94 48.23 66.45
CA ASP A 9 -23.00 49.67 66.19
C ASP A 9 -24.42 50.22 66.35
N LEU A 10 -25.42 49.51 65.83
CA LEU A 10 -26.82 49.89 65.99
C LEU A 10 -27.24 49.86 67.47
N SER A 11 -26.90 48.79 68.18
CA SER A 11 -27.20 48.62 69.60
C SER A 11 -26.57 49.74 70.44
N GLU A 12 -25.31 50.08 70.17
CA GLU A 12 -24.60 51.16 70.85
C GLU A 12 -25.25 52.52 70.58
N ASN A 13 -25.61 52.81 69.32
CA ASN A 13 -26.21 54.08 68.96
C ASN A 13 -27.67 54.22 69.42
N VAL A 14 -28.42 53.12 69.51
CA VAL A 14 -29.74 53.11 70.18
C VAL A 14 -29.58 53.40 71.67
N ALA A 15 -28.56 52.84 72.34
CA ALA A 15 -28.28 53.17 73.73
C ALA A 15 -27.87 54.64 73.91
N ARG A 16 -27.05 55.19 73.00
CA ARG A 16 -26.70 56.63 72.97
C ARG A 16 -27.94 57.49 72.79
N TYR A 17 -28.82 57.16 71.85
CA TYR A 17 -30.10 57.85 71.63
C TYR A 17 -31.01 57.79 72.87
N ASN A 18 -31.17 56.61 73.47
CA ASN A 18 -31.97 56.42 74.69
C ASN A 18 -31.42 57.18 75.90
N ASN A 19 -30.10 57.37 75.95
CA ASN A 19 -29.46 58.20 76.97
C ASN A 19 -29.74 59.69 76.73
N LEU A 20 -29.56 60.17 75.50
CA LEU A 20 -29.78 61.58 75.13
C LEU A 20 -31.25 62.02 75.19
N SER A 21 -32.18 61.07 75.08
CA SER A 21 -33.62 61.32 75.26
C SER A 21 -34.03 61.47 76.74
N ASN A 22 -33.08 61.37 77.68
CA ASN A 22 -33.28 61.79 79.06
C ASN A 22 -32.78 63.24 79.24
N PRO A 23 -33.65 64.21 79.62
CA PRO A 23 -33.25 65.60 79.85
C PRO A 23 -32.06 65.75 80.80
N ASP A 24 -31.95 64.87 81.81
CA ASP A 24 -30.88 64.89 82.82
C ASP A 24 -29.55 64.31 82.31
N SER A 25 -29.49 63.79 81.08
CA SER A 25 -28.33 63.10 80.51
C SER A 25 -27.80 63.77 79.23
N ALA A 26 -28.06 65.06 79.05
CA ALA A 26 -27.56 65.84 77.91
C ALA A 26 -26.02 65.78 77.82
N ASP A 27 -25.50 65.19 76.73
CA ASP A 27 -24.07 65.01 76.47
C ASP A 27 -23.77 65.26 74.99
N THR A 28 -23.10 66.38 74.71
CA THR A 28 -22.77 66.81 73.35
C THR A 28 -21.83 65.84 72.64
N ARG A 29 -20.97 65.10 73.35
CA ARG A 29 -20.09 64.09 72.73
C ARG A 29 -20.88 62.89 72.22
N LYS A 30 -21.91 62.48 72.97
CA LYS A 30 -22.82 61.41 72.52
C LYS A 30 -23.68 61.87 71.36
N LEU A 31 -24.11 63.13 71.34
CA LEU A 31 -24.85 63.73 70.22
C LEU A 31 -24.00 63.73 68.94
N VAL A 32 -22.74 64.16 69.01
CA VAL A 32 -21.81 64.12 67.87
C VAL A 32 -21.69 62.71 67.29
N LYS A 33 -21.47 61.71 68.15
CA LYS A 33 -21.35 60.31 67.72
C LYS A 33 -22.64 59.77 67.10
N LEU A 34 -23.80 60.12 67.66
CA LEU A 34 -25.09 59.68 67.14
C LEU A 34 -25.44 60.34 65.79
N VAL A 35 -25.14 61.64 65.63
CA VAL A 35 -25.33 62.36 64.35
C VAL A 35 -24.39 61.82 63.28
N SER A 36 -23.14 61.55 63.65
CA SER A 36 -22.18 60.89 62.76
C SER A 36 -22.68 59.53 62.29
N TYR A 37 -23.25 58.72 63.18
CA TYR A 37 -23.82 57.42 62.83
C TYR A 37 -25.06 57.52 61.93
N LEU A 38 -26.01 58.40 62.25
CA LEU A 38 -27.29 58.51 61.52
C LEU A 38 -27.16 59.19 60.15
N TYR A 39 -26.29 60.20 60.04
CA TYR A 39 -26.23 61.08 58.87
C TYR A 39 -24.88 61.06 58.15
N GLY A 40 -23.88 60.34 58.67
CA GLY A 40 -22.53 60.31 58.10
C GLY A 40 -21.82 61.66 58.15
N ARG A 41 -22.24 62.58 59.03
CA ARG A 41 -21.69 63.94 59.14
C ARG A 41 -20.87 64.09 60.41
N GLU A 42 -19.64 64.56 60.28
CA GLU A 42 -18.83 64.96 61.43
C GLU A 42 -19.23 66.37 61.88
N LEU A 43 -19.72 66.48 63.11
CA LEU A 43 -19.95 67.79 63.74
C LEU A 43 -18.62 68.33 64.26
N PRO A 44 -18.32 69.64 64.11
CA PRO A 44 -17.05 70.23 64.53
C PRO A 44 -16.78 69.99 66.02
N THR A 45 -15.66 69.34 66.36
CA THR A 45 -15.32 68.99 67.75
C THR A 45 -14.64 70.12 68.55
N HIS A 46 -14.30 71.25 67.91
CA HIS A 46 -13.33 72.21 68.46
C HIS A 46 -13.82 73.66 68.68
N SER A 47 -15.10 73.98 68.56
CA SER A 47 -15.61 75.31 68.94
C SER A 47 -16.51 75.22 70.17
N ALA A 48 -16.00 75.63 71.34
CA ALA A 48 -16.77 75.71 72.59
C ALA A 48 -18.00 76.65 72.50
N SER A 49 -17.98 77.61 71.57
CA SER A 49 -19.08 78.54 71.29
C SER A 49 -20.24 77.83 70.60
N GLY A 50 -21.36 77.69 71.32
CA GLY A 50 -22.64 77.19 70.79
C GLY A 50 -23.11 75.86 71.38
N TRP A 51 -22.24 75.11 72.06
CA TRP A 51 -22.62 73.83 72.70
C TRP A 51 -23.63 73.99 73.85
N GLU A 52 -23.67 75.18 74.47
CA GLU A 52 -24.70 75.53 75.45
C GLU A 52 -26.11 75.51 74.85
N PHE A 53 -26.27 75.95 73.59
CA PHE A 53 -27.56 75.89 72.89
C PHE A 53 -27.96 74.46 72.56
N TYR A 54 -27.02 73.61 72.13
CA TYR A 54 -27.30 72.18 71.92
C TYR A 54 -27.63 71.46 73.22
N THR A 55 -26.94 71.81 74.32
CA THR A 55 -27.21 71.24 75.65
C THR A 55 -28.59 71.69 76.16
N ALA A 56 -28.94 72.97 76.01
CA ALA A 56 -30.25 73.50 76.34
C ALA A 56 -31.34 72.85 75.46
N ALA A 57 -31.10 72.72 74.16
CA ALA A 57 -32.01 72.06 73.22
C ALA A 57 -32.26 70.61 73.62
N MET A 58 -31.21 69.83 73.95
CA MET A 58 -31.34 68.45 74.43
C MET A 58 -32.11 68.36 75.75
N ARG A 59 -31.90 69.30 76.70
CA ARG A 59 -32.65 69.36 77.96
C ARG A 59 -34.13 69.70 77.76
N SER A 60 -34.45 70.49 76.73
CA SER A 60 -35.82 70.84 76.37
C SER A 60 -36.50 69.82 75.44
N ALA A 61 -35.73 68.94 74.81
CA ALA A 61 -36.23 67.98 73.85
C ALA A 61 -36.85 66.77 74.56
N SER A 62 -38.04 66.37 74.10
CA SER A 62 -38.68 65.12 74.51
C SER A 62 -38.71 64.18 73.30
N ALA A 63 -38.11 63.00 73.46
CA ALA A 63 -38.08 62.00 72.40
C ALA A 63 -38.44 60.62 72.97
N PRO A 64 -39.25 59.81 72.27
CA PRO A 64 -39.63 58.49 72.73
C PRO A 64 -38.38 57.60 72.78
N ARG A 65 -38.22 56.85 73.88
CA ARG A 65 -37.15 55.86 74.02
C ARG A 65 -37.47 54.62 73.19
N VAL A 66 -36.43 54.03 72.63
CA VAL A 66 -36.50 52.70 72.02
C VAL A 66 -36.42 51.65 73.14
N THR A 67 -37.54 51.03 73.48
CA THR A 67 -37.63 49.98 74.51
C THR A 67 -37.79 48.57 73.95
N ASP A 68 -37.76 48.44 72.62
CA ASP A 68 -37.98 47.19 71.90
C ASP A 68 -36.75 46.27 72.00
N ASP A 69 -36.92 45.09 72.58
CA ASP A 69 -35.92 44.04 72.57
C ASP A 69 -35.90 43.37 71.19
N ARG A 70 -34.78 43.51 70.48
CA ARG A 70 -34.56 42.96 69.15
C ARG A 70 -33.75 41.68 69.16
N THR A 71 -33.42 41.11 70.33
CA THR A 71 -32.58 39.92 70.47
C THR A 71 -33.05 38.77 69.59
N GLN A 72 -34.34 38.41 69.64
CA GLN A 72 -34.86 37.30 68.85
C GLN A 72 -34.82 37.57 67.34
N ARG A 73 -35.20 38.78 66.90
CA ARG A 73 -35.12 39.18 65.49
C ARG A 73 -33.68 39.16 64.98
N ALA A 74 -32.73 39.56 65.83
CA ALA A 74 -31.32 39.51 65.49
C ALA A 74 -30.81 38.06 65.38
N LEU A 75 -31.30 37.16 66.23
CA LEU A 75 -31.01 35.72 66.17
C LEU A 75 -31.59 35.08 64.91
N ASP A 76 -32.83 35.42 64.54
CA ASP A 76 -33.48 34.91 63.32
C ASP A 76 -32.74 35.35 62.06
N ARG A 77 -32.31 36.62 62.00
CA ARG A 77 -31.47 37.10 60.91
C ARG A 77 -30.10 36.43 60.89
N SER A 78 -29.51 36.16 62.04
CA SER A 78 -28.25 35.41 62.14
C SER A 78 -28.43 33.99 61.61
N ASP A 79 -29.51 33.31 61.97
CA ASP A 79 -29.83 31.95 61.49
C ASP A 79 -29.95 31.89 59.97
N LEU A 80 -30.68 32.84 59.38
CA LEU A 80 -30.79 32.95 57.92
C LEU A 80 -29.44 33.13 57.23
N LEU A 81 -28.57 33.99 57.79
CA LEU A 81 -27.23 34.22 57.24
C LEU A 81 -26.32 32.99 57.41
N MET A 82 -26.45 32.27 58.53
CA MET A 82 -25.73 31.02 58.76
C MET A 82 -26.19 29.91 57.79
N ARG A 83 -27.51 29.78 57.56
CA ARG A 83 -28.10 28.82 56.60
C ARG A 83 -27.65 29.09 55.17
N ALA A 84 -27.69 30.36 54.73
CA ALA A 84 -27.22 30.74 53.40
C ALA A 84 -25.73 30.40 53.17
N SER A 85 -24.92 30.42 54.24
CA SER A 85 -23.50 30.03 54.17
C SER A 85 -23.33 28.52 53.91
N TYR A 86 -24.25 27.68 54.42
CA TYR A 86 -24.28 26.25 54.14
C TYR A 86 -24.78 25.91 52.74
N ASP A 87 -25.77 26.63 52.24
CA ASP A 87 -26.39 26.32 50.95
C ASP A 87 -25.36 26.43 49.81
N GLY A 88 -24.43 27.40 49.87
CA GLY A 88 -23.32 27.50 48.91
C GLY A 88 -22.30 26.36 48.97
N LEU A 89 -22.11 25.71 50.12
CA LEU A 89 -21.30 24.48 50.24
C LEU A 89 -22.05 23.28 49.65
N PHE A 90 -23.36 23.18 49.91
CA PHE A 90 -24.21 22.11 49.41
C PHE A 90 -24.32 22.12 47.89
N GLU A 91 -24.47 23.28 47.26
CA GLU A 91 -24.49 23.39 45.80
C GLU A 91 -23.21 22.83 45.17
N ARG A 92 -22.04 23.10 45.78
CA ARG A 92 -20.75 22.57 45.32
C ARG A 92 -20.62 21.06 45.58
N LEU A 93 -21.05 20.58 46.75
CA LEU A 93 -21.06 19.14 47.06
C LEU A 93 -22.05 18.36 46.18
N ASP A 94 -23.19 18.94 45.82
CA ASP A 94 -24.17 18.34 44.92
C ASP A 94 -23.68 18.36 43.47
N ALA A 95 -23.05 19.44 43.03
CA ALA A 95 -22.36 19.50 41.74
C ALA A 95 -21.24 18.43 41.66
N LEU A 96 -20.46 18.27 42.73
CA LEU A 96 -19.47 17.22 42.85
C LEU A 96 -20.12 15.83 42.80
N ARG A 97 -21.25 15.63 43.50
CA ARG A 97 -22.02 14.37 43.52
C ARG A 97 -22.55 13.99 42.13
N VAL A 98 -23.23 14.90 41.43
CA VAL A 98 -23.79 14.66 40.09
C VAL A 98 -22.69 14.30 39.11
N ARG A 99 -21.54 14.99 39.17
CA ARG A 99 -20.41 14.72 38.29
C ARG A 99 -19.66 13.44 38.66
N ALA A 100 -19.51 13.14 39.96
CA ALA A 100 -18.96 11.88 40.45
C ALA A 100 -19.80 10.66 40.04
N ALA A 101 -21.13 10.79 40.10
CA ALA A 101 -22.08 9.79 39.59
C ALA A 101 -21.91 9.57 38.09
N SER A 102 -21.75 10.64 37.30
CA SER A 102 -21.48 10.53 35.86
C SER A 102 -20.11 9.90 35.54
N ALA A 103 -19.10 10.11 36.39
CA ALA A 103 -17.76 9.52 36.22
C ALA A 103 -17.71 8.04 36.61
N SER A 104 -18.54 7.60 37.55
CA SER A 104 -18.60 6.21 38.03
C SER A 104 -19.42 5.29 37.12
N TYR A 105 -20.33 5.84 36.30
CA TYR A 105 -21.26 5.08 35.45
C TYR A 105 -21.01 5.20 33.94
N ALA A 106 -20.02 5.98 33.51
CA ALA A 106 -19.76 6.17 32.09
C ALA A 106 -19.13 4.92 31.46
N ALA A 107 -20.00 4.12 30.82
CA ALA A 107 -19.65 3.08 29.86
C ALA A 107 -19.08 3.66 28.54
N ASP A 108 -19.31 4.96 28.26
CA ASP A 108 -19.06 5.59 26.95
C ASP A 108 -17.84 6.54 26.90
N GLY A 109 -16.80 6.30 27.71
CA GLY A 109 -15.44 6.83 27.48
C GLY A 109 -15.24 8.37 27.53
N THR A 110 -16.28 9.18 27.71
CA THR A 110 -16.17 10.65 27.82
C THR A 110 -16.28 11.08 29.28
N ARG A 111 -15.19 10.91 30.01
CA ARG A 111 -15.08 11.33 31.41
C ARG A 111 -14.47 12.73 31.50
N ASN A 112 -15.23 13.72 31.98
CA ASN A 112 -14.74 15.10 32.14
C ASN A 112 -14.11 15.32 33.53
N PHE A 113 -12.96 14.69 33.74
CA PHE A 113 -12.25 14.70 35.02
C PHE A 113 -11.67 16.07 35.42
N GLY A 114 -11.32 16.93 34.45
CA GLY A 114 -10.84 18.30 34.72
C GLY A 114 -11.89 19.11 35.48
N SER A 115 -13.15 19.01 35.07
CA SER A 115 -14.24 19.70 35.76
C SER A 115 -14.50 19.18 37.18
N ILE A 116 -14.21 17.90 37.45
CA ILE A 116 -14.32 17.30 38.79
C ILE A 116 -13.19 17.82 39.68
N ARG A 117 -11.98 17.95 39.13
CA ARG A 117 -10.82 18.53 39.84
C ARG A 117 -11.05 19.99 40.22
N ASP A 118 -11.56 20.81 39.31
CA ASP A 118 -11.85 22.22 39.60
C ASP A 118 -12.88 22.37 40.72
N GLU A 119 -13.89 21.48 40.73
CA GLU A 119 -14.90 21.45 41.78
C GLU A 119 -14.30 20.96 43.12
N ILE A 120 -13.40 19.97 43.10
CA ILE A 120 -12.65 19.53 44.29
C ILE A 120 -11.74 20.64 44.81
N ALA A 121 -11.06 21.37 43.92
CA ALA A 121 -10.24 22.53 44.29
C ALA A 121 -11.12 23.65 44.89
N GLY A 122 -12.32 23.85 44.35
CA GLY A 122 -13.32 24.77 44.89
C GLY A 122 -13.84 24.34 46.27
N VAL A 123 -14.12 23.05 46.45
CA VAL A 123 -14.51 22.44 47.72
C VAL A 123 -13.35 22.52 48.72
N ARG A 124 -12.10 22.25 48.32
CA ARG A 124 -10.90 22.43 49.15
C ARG A 124 -10.63 23.87 49.53
N GLY A 125 -10.81 24.82 48.60
CA GLY A 125 -10.69 26.25 48.87
C GLY A 125 -11.65 26.70 49.97
N PHE A 126 -12.84 26.07 50.05
CA PHE A 126 -13.76 26.25 51.18
C PHE A 126 -13.23 25.62 52.49
N PHE A 127 -12.52 24.48 52.43
CA PHE A 127 -11.98 23.75 53.58
C PHE A 127 -10.64 24.28 54.15
N ASP A 128 -9.86 25.00 53.35
CA ASP A 128 -8.54 25.52 53.70
C ASP A 128 -8.60 26.97 54.23
N ASP A 129 -9.74 27.66 54.09
CA ASP A 129 -9.98 28.94 54.73
C ASP A 129 -10.20 28.74 56.25
N SER A 130 -9.97 29.80 57.04
CA SER A 130 -9.95 29.83 58.53
C SER A 130 -11.24 29.40 59.26
N GLU A 131 -12.18 28.76 58.56
CA GLU A 131 -13.52 28.45 59.00
C GLU A 131 -13.84 26.94 59.11
N SER A 132 -12.83 26.07 59.22
CA SER A 132 -13.01 24.62 59.42
C SER A 132 -13.94 24.22 60.58
N TYR A 133 -14.16 25.13 61.54
CA TYR A 133 -15.13 24.97 62.64
C TYR A 133 -16.59 24.84 62.18
N TRP A 134 -16.96 25.22 60.95
CA TRP A 134 -18.31 24.97 60.43
C TRP A 134 -18.60 23.48 60.34
N LEU A 135 -17.58 22.64 60.13
CA LEU A 135 -17.73 21.22 59.80
C LEU A 135 -17.35 20.28 60.95
N ASP A 136 -16.96 20.84 62.09
CA ASP A 136 -16.78 20.10 63.34
C ASP A 136 -17.85 20.55 64.34
N PRO A 137 -18.85 19.70 64.67
CA PRO A 137 -19.89 20.02 65.64
C PRO A 137 -19.35 20.36 67.03
N ARG A 138 -18.16 19.85 67.37
CA ARG A 138 -17.48 20.01 68.65
C ARG A 138 -16.51 21.20 68.65
N ALA A 139 -16.13 21.72 67.49
CA ALA A 139 -15.27 22.89 67.42
C ALA A 139 -15.97 24.14 67.96
N ALA A 140 -15.19 24.99 68.64
CA ALA A 140 -15.61 26.34 69.00
C ALA A 140 -15.69 27.22 67.74
N VAL A 141 -16.57 28.23 67.75
CA VAL A 141 -16.62 29.24 66.67
C VAL A 141 -15.25 29.93 66.52
N GLY A 142 -14.88 30.25 65.28
CA GLY A 142 -13.59 30.87 64.97
C GLY A 142 -13.37 32.21 65.67
N THR A 143 -12.10 32.63 65.74
CA THR A 143 -11.66 33.83 66.48
C THR A 143 -12.35 35.12 66.00
N ARG A 144 -12.63 35.25 64.70
CA ARG A 144 -13.35 36.42 64.13
C ARG A 144 -14.80 36.50 64.59
N VAL A 145 -15.57 35.42 64.42
CA VAL A 145 -16.97 35.36 64.86
C VAL A 145 -17.06 35.49 66.37
N ARG A 146 -16.14 34.84 67.11
CA ARG A 146 -16.03 34.99 68.56
C ARG A 146 -15.76 36.45 68.94
N GLY A 147 -14.76 37.09 68.34
CA GLY A 147 -14.45 38.51 68.58
C GLY A 147 -15.62 39.43 68.29
N ALA A 148 -16.35 39.18 67.20
CA ALA A 148 -17.55 39.96 66.85
C ALA A 148 -18.69 39.77 67.86
N LEU A 149 -18.94 38.53 68.31
CA LEU A 149 -19.92 38.25 69.37
C LEU A 149 -19.51 38.91 70.70
N ASP A 150 -18.22 38.93 71.00
CA ASP A 150 -17.67 39.46 72.24
C ASP A 150 -17.65 40.99 72.25
N SER A 151 -17.63 41.60 71.07
CA SER A 151 -17.70 43.05 70.87
C SER A 151 -19.11 43.64 71.00
N LEU A 152 -20.15 42.81 71.12
CA LEU A 152 -21.53 43.29 71.21
C LEU A 152 -21.75 44.07 72.52
N PRO A 153 -22.23 45.33 72.45
CA PRO A 153 -22.43 46.15 73.64
C PRO A 153 -23.63 45.63 74.45
N ARG A 154 -23.51 45.66 75.77
CA ARG A 154 -24.61 45.33 76.70
C ARG A 154 -25.61 46.49 76.74
N THR A 155 -26.69 46.39 75.98
CA THR A 155 -27.75 47.41 75.93
C THR A 155 -29.12 46.79 76.16
N ARG A 156 -30.16 47.62 76.39
CA ARG A 156 -31.55 47.15 76.47
C ARG A 156 -32.18 46.82 75.10
N PHE A 157 -31.51 47.18 74.01
CA PHE A 157 -32.01 46.94 72.64
C PHE A 157 -31.68 45.52 72.16
N VAL A 158 -30.49 45.03 72.53
CA VAL A 158 -30.06 43.64 72.33
C VAL A 158 -29.39 43.17 73.61
N ASP A 159 -29.93 42.14 74.25
CA ASP A 159 -29.26 41.45 75.35
C ASP A 159 -28.09 40.64 74.76
N ALA A 160 -26.88 41.18 74.91
CA ALA A 160 -25.68 40.59 74.35
C ALA A 160 -25.40 39.17 74.90
N ASP A 161 -25.70 38.89 76.16
CA ASP A 161 -25.44 37.58 76.77
C ASP A 161 -26.48 36.55 76.31
N ALA A 162 -27.76 36.94 76.22
CA ALA A 162 -28.82 36.09 75.65
C ALA A 162 -28.62 35.84 74.15
N PHE A 163 -28.24 36.88 73.40
CA PHE A 163 -27.90 36.76 71.97
C PHE A 163 -26.72 35.81 71.76
N ARG A 164 -25.63 35.95 72.53
CA ARG A 164 -24.43 35.10 72.40
C ARG A 164 -24.75 33.63 72.63
N ARG A 165 -25.51 33.30 73.69
CA ARG A 165 -25.97 31.92 73.94
C ARG A 165 -26.85 31.40 72.81
N GLY A 166 -27.90 32.16 72.45
CA GLY A 166 -28.83 31.77 71.39
C GLY A 166 -28.15 31.59 70.02
N PHE A 167 -27.15 32.43 69.71
CA PHE A 167 -26.37 32.32 68.47
C PHE A 167 -25.57 31.02 68.46
N LEU A 168 -24.83 30.72 69.54
CA LEU A 168 -24.00 29.51 69.63
C LEU A 168 -24.82 28.22 69.59
N ASP A 169 -25.99 28.21 70.23
CA ASP A 169 -26.89 27.06 70.23
C ASP A 169 -27.49 26.82 68.84
N ARG A 170 -28.02 27.87 68.18
CA ARG A 170 -28.54 27.77 66.80
C ARG A 170 -27.45 27.36 65.82
N PHE A 171 -26.26 27.93 65.97
CA PHE A 171 -25.10 27.56 65.17
C PHE A 171 -24.78 26.07 65.33
N ARG A 172 -24.68 25.56 66.57
CA ARG A 172 -24.41 24.13 66.81
C ARG A 172 -25.49 23.23 66.21
N SER A 173 -26.76 23.53 66.42
CA SER A 173 -27.87 22.74 65.88
C SER A 173 -27.87 22.72 64.35
N LEU A 174 -27.63 23.88 63.72
CA LEU A 174 -27.53 24.00 62.27
C LEU A 174 -26.35 23.17 61.71
N ARG A 175 -25.19 23.16 62.39
CA ARG A 175 -24.05 22.32 62.00
C ARG A 175 -24.42 20.84 61.95
N TYR A 176 -25.07 20.34 63.00
CA TYR A 176 -25.51 18.94 63.05
C TYR A 176 -26.54 18.61 61.96
N GLU A 177 -27.55 19.47 61.79
CA GLU A 177 -28.58 19.32 60.75
C GLU A 177 -27.95 19.21 59.35
N LYS A 178 -27.05 20.13 59.03
CA LYS A 178 -26.41 20.22 57.72
C LYS A 178 -25.38 19.11 57.49
N LEU A 179 -24.57 18.73 58.48
CA LEU A 179 -23.63 17.61 58.34
C LEU A 179 -24.33 16.25 58.12
N ARG A 180 -25.48 16.03 58.76
CA ARG A 180 -26.31 14.84 58.51
C ARG A 180 -26.82 14.81 57.07
N GLN A 181 -27.34 15.94 56.58
CA GLN A 181 -27.78 16.08 55.19
C GLN A 181 -26.64 15.85 54.17
N ILE A 182 -25.41 16.27 54.48
CA ILE A 182 -24.22 15.96 53.65
C ILE A 182 -23.95 14.45 53.65
N GLY A 183 -23.98 13.80 54.81
CA GLY A 183 -23.75 12.35 54.94
C GLY A 183 -24.76 11.52 54.14
N GLU A 184 -26.05 11.84 54.27
CA GLU A 184 -27.14 11.20 53.52
C GLU A 184 -27.06 11.46 52.01
N GLY A 185 -26.58 12.64 51.60
CA GLY A 185 -26.38 12.97 50.19
C GLY A 185 -25.25 12.19 49.51
N LEU A 186 -24.26 11.69 50.26
CA LEU A 186 -23.10 10.96 49.75
C LEU A 186 -23.28 9.43 49.72
N GLU A 187 -24.43 8.91 50.15
CA GLU A 187 -24.72 7.47 50.20
C GLU A 187 -25.06 6.73 48.89
N PRO A 188 -25.45 7.34 47.75
CA PRO A 188 -26.16 6.56 46.75
C PRO A 188 -25.18 5.85 45.82
N TYR A 189 -24.53 4.77 46.28
CA TYR A 189 -24.10 3.60 45.48
C TYR A 189 -23.78 2.40 46.40
N SER A 190 -24.82 1.84 47.04
CA SER A 190 -24.84 0.41 47.37
C SER A 190 -25.66 -0.30 46.31
N GLY A 191 -25.01 -0.73 45.23
CA GLY A 191 -25.54 -1.83 44.43
C GLY A 191 -25.64 -3.05 45.34
N GLY A 192 -26.87 -3.46 45.64
CA GLY A 192 -27.28 -4.50 46.57
C GLY A 192 -26.22 -5.48 47.07
N VAL A 193 -25.78 -5.29 48.32
CA VAL A 193 -25.50 -6.38 49.26
C VAL A 193 -25.97 -5.89 50.64
N GLY A 194 -26.94 -6.59 51.23
CA GLY A 194 -27.44 -6.28 52.57
C GLY A 194 -26.43 -6.57 53.68
N LEU A 195 -26.82 -6.16 54.89
CA LEU A 195 -26.11 -6.21 56.19
C LEU A 195 -25.32 -4.91 56.47
N ALA A 196 -25.51 -4.17 57.57
CA ALA A 196 -26.29 -4.39 58.79
C ALA A 196 -26.62 -3.02 59.43
N SER A 197 -27.70 -3.01 60.23
CA SER A 197 -28.21 -1.93 61.09
C SER A 197 -27.35 -0.66 61.20
N TYR A 198 -27.95 0.46 60.76
CA TYR A 198 -27.51 1.79 61.18
C TYR A 198 -27.55 1.86 62.71
N SER A 199 -26.37 2.04 63.28
CA SER A 199 -26.22 2.63 64.60
C SER A 199 -26.94 3.99 64.59
N THR A 200 -27.91 4.16 65.48
CA THR A 200 -28.58 5.43 65.77
C THR A 200 -27.71 6.39 66.58
N ASP A 201 -26.38 6.22 66.55
CA ASP A 201 -25.44 7.14 67.18
C ASP A 201 -25.28 8.41 66.31
N PRO A 202 -25.71 9.60 66.79
CA PRO A 202 -25.55 10.88 66.09
C PRO A 202 -24.08 11.27 65.83
N ALA A 203 -23.11 10.45 66.27
CA ALA A 203 -21.68 10.64 66.09
C ALA A 203 -21.11 10.07 64.77
N ALA A 204 -21.87 9.34 63.95
CA ALA A 204 -21.32 8.58 62.82
C ALA A 204 -21.17 9.34 61.47
N THR A 205 -21.83 10.48 61.26
CA THR A 205 -21.78 11.26 59.99
C THR A 205 -20.60 12.25 59.85
N PRO A 206 -20.03 12.86 60.91
CA PRO A 206 -18.87 13.74 60.79
C PRO A 206 -17.56 13.05 60.34
N GLY A 207 -17.45 11.74 60.57
CA GLY A 207 -16.25 10.95 60.24
C GLY A 207 -15.99 10.83 58.74
N THR A 208 -17.03 10.69 57.93
CA THR A 208 -16.91 10.45 56.47
C THR A 208 -16.33 11.64 55.73
N VAL A 209 -16.73 12.87 56.09
CA VAL A 209 -16.21 14.10 55.45
C VAL A 209 -14.74 14.31 55.81
N LEU A 210 -14.36 14.06 57.07
CA LEU A 210 -12.97 14.11 57.51
C LEU A 210 -12.11 13.02 56.89
N ALA A 211 -12.64 11.79 56.75
CA ALA A 211 -11.99 10.69 56.05
C ALA A 211 -11.81 10.99 54.56
N LEU A 212 -12.79 11.62 53.89
CA LEU A 212 -12.68 12.06 52.50
C LEU A 212 -11.60 13.12 52.34
N ARG A 213 -11.55 14.12 53.23
CA ARG A 213 -10.46 15.10 53.24
C ARG A 213 -9.09 14.41 53.37
N ALA A 214 -8.94 13.49 54.32
CA ALA A 214 -7.69 12.77 54.53
C ALA A 214 -7.29 11.92 53.31
N ALA A 215 -8.26 11.27 52.65
CA ALA A 215 -8.03 10.50 51.44
C ALA A 215 -7.58 11.39 50.26
N LEU A 216 -8.21 12.55 50.07
CA LEU A 216 -7.82 13.53 49.04
C LEU A 216 -6.43 14.14 49.33
N ASP A 217 -6.09 14.41 50.58
CA ASP A 217 -4.77 14.87 50.98
C ASP A 217 -3.69 13.79 50.82
N SER A 218 -4.05 12.51 51.00
CA SER A 218 -3.17 11.38 50.72
C SER A 218 -2.92 11.21 49.22
N LEU A 219 -3.96 11.38 48.39
CA LEU A 219 -3.86 11.32 46.93
C LEU A 219 -2.88 12.38 46.41
N GLN A 220 -2.96 13.62 46.90
CA GLN A 220 -2.07 14.70 46.44
C GLN A 220 -0.59 14.48 46.73
N ARG A 221 -0.27 13.62 47.70
CA ARG A 221 1.13 13.29 48.03
C ARG A 221 1.67 12.15 47.17
N GLN A 222 0.84 11.54 46.34
CA GLN A 222 1.27 10.43 45.48
C GLN A 222 2.10 10.95 44.30
N SER A 223 3.13 10.19 43.93
CA SER A 223 4.03 10.47 42.78
C SER A 223 3.29 10.48 41.43
N PHE A 224 2.19 9.76 41.32
CA PHE A 224 1.34 9.72 40.13
C PHE A 224 0.35 10.88 40.08
N ALA A 225 0.09 11.56 41.20
CA ALA A 225 -0.85 12.66 41.26
C ALA A 225 -0.22 13.96 40.74
N GLU A 226 -0.42 14.23 39.44
CA GLU A 226 0.05 15.46 38.82
C GLU A 226 -1.09 16.39 38.43
N GLN A 227 -1.08 17.58 39.04
CA GLN A 227 -2.04 18.63 38.78
C GLN A 227 -2.02 19.08 37.31
N GLY A 228 -3.20 19.14 36.70
CA GLY A 228 -3.44 19.64 35.34
C GLY A 228 -4.09 18.62 34.41
N ASP A 229 -4.43 19.03 33.19
CA ASP A 229 -5.13 18.17 32.25
C ASP A 229 -4.22 17.13 31.60
N PRO A 230 -4.77 15.96 31.19
CA PRO A 230 -4.04 14.99 30.37
C PRO A 230 -3.54 15.62 29.08
N VAL A 231 -2.34 15.22 28.66
CA VAL A 231 -1.76 15.66 27.40
C VAL A 231 -2.10 14.65 26.32
N ARG A 232 -2.59 15.11 25.17
CA ARG A 232 -2.81 14.22 24.02
C ARG A 232 -1.46 13.70 23.52
N VAL A 233 -1.29 12.38 23.55
CA VAL A 233 -0.10 11.70 23.03
C VAL A 233 -0.22 11.61 21.50
N ARG A 234 -0.02 12.74 20.82
CA ARG A 234 -0.03 12.80 19.36
C ARG A 234 1.34 13.21 18.86
N ALA A 235 1.87 12.43 17.93
CA ALA A 235 3.12 12.78 17.26
C ALA A 235 2.85 13.83 16.17
N ALA A 236 2.90 15.11 16.51
CA ALA A 236 3.22 16.13 15.51
C ALA A 236 4.74 16.05 15.27
N ILE A 237 5.16 15.42 14.18
CA ILE A 237 6.57 15.31 13.80
C ILE A 237 6.87 16.42 12.79
N PRO A 238 7.60 17.50 13.18
CA PRO A 238 8.00 18.55 12.24
C PRO A 238 8.82 17.99 11.08
N ALA A 239 8.70 18.63 9.92
CA ALA A 239 9.52 18.32 8.76
C ALA A 239 11.02 18.36 9.11
N GLY A 240 11.77 17.35 8.69
CA GLY A 240 13.20 17.24 8.98
C GLY A 240 13.55 16.67 10.35
N THR A 241 12.56 16.27 11.15
CA THR A 241 12.77 15.59 12.44
C THR A 241 12.21 14.17 12.47
N ARG A 242 12.68 13.36 13.42
CA ARG A 242 12.22 12.01 13.72
C ARG A 242 11.94 11.86 15.21
N LEU A 243 11.04 10.94 15.54
CA LEU A 243 10.71 10.57 16.92
C LEU A 243 11.80 9.66 17.50
N VAL A 244 12.26 9.98 18.71
CA VAL A 244 13.15 9.18 19.55
C VAL A 244 12.56 9.10 20.95
N TRP A 245 12.51 7.91 21.51
CA TRP A 245 11.96 7.69 22.85
C TRP A 245 13.03 7.90 23.92
N ASP A 246 12.65 8.53 25.04
CA ASP A 246 13.45 8.55 26.26
C ASP A 246 12.99 7.42 27.21
N PRO A 247 13.77 6.33 27.37
CA PRO A 247 13.38 5.22 28.23
C PRO A 247 13.14 5.63 29.69
N ARG A 248 13.82 6.67 30.19
CA ARG A 248 13.68 7.14 31.57
C ARG A 248 12.29 7.68 31.86
N MET A 249 11.72 8.38 30.88
CA MET A 249 10.36 8.94 30.98
C MET A 249 9.29 7.86 30.86
N LEU A 250 9.55 6.80 30.08
CA LEU A 250 8.69 5.62 30.04
C LEU A 250 8.75 4.81 31.35
N ASP A 251 9.94 4.67 31.95
CA ASP A 251 10.11 4.06 33.27
C ASP A 251 9.37 4.86 34.36
N LEU A 252 9.37 6.20 34.27
CA LEU A 252 8.57 7.08 35.12
C LEU A 252 7.06 6.84 34.94
N ALA A 253 6.57 6.70 33.70
CA ALA A 253 5.18 6.38 33.43
C ALA A 253 4.77 5.05 34.08
N LEU A 254 5.58 4.00 33.93
CA LEU A 254 5.35 2.69 34.55
C LEU A 254 5.45 2.75 36.09
N ALA A 255 6.33 3.59 36.65
CA ALA A 255 6.41 3.80 38.10
C ALA A 255 5.11 4.43 38.64
N LYS A 256 4.56 5.43 37.94
CA LYS A 256 3.28 6.06 38.31
C LYS A 256 2.13 5.04 38.32
N VAL A 257 2.07 4.14 37.34
CA VAL A 257 1.07 3.04 37.31
C VAL A 257 1.22 2.14 38.55
N ARG A 258 2.45 1.73 38.91
CA ARG A 258 2.68 0.89 40.09
C ARG A 258 2.30 1.60 41.40
N ASP A 259 2.56 2.89 41.50
CA ASP A 259 2.21 3.68 42.68
C ASP A 259 0.68 3.88 42.78
N TYR A 260 -0.02 4.01 41.66
CA TYR A 260 -1.48 3.99 41.61
C TYR A 260 -2.06 2.64 42.05
N ASP A 261 -1.54 1.53 41.53
CA ASP A 261 -1.99 0.18 41.91
C ASP A 261 -1.86 -0.02 43.45
N ARG A 262 -0.77 0.49 44.04
CA ARG A 262 -0.57 0.47 45.50
C ARG A 262 -1.57 1.35 46.25
N PHE A 263 -1.87 2.54 45.72
CA PHE A 263 -2.81 3.49 46.32
C PHE A 263 -4.25 2.96 46.32
N VAL A 264 -4.71 2.44 45.17
CA VAL A 264 -6.08 1.91 45.03
C VAL A 264 -6.28 0.61 45.82
N GLY A 265 -5.21 -0.17 46.01
CA GLY A 265 -5.20 -1.32 46.91
C GLY A 265 -5.31 -0.97 48.40
N HIS A 266 -5.16 0.31 48.79
CA HIS A 266 -5.30 0.76 50.17
C HIS A 266 -6.75 1.15 50.49
N ALA A 267 -7.35 0.52 51.51
CA ALA A 267 -8.66 0.93 52.02
C ALA A 267 -8.50 2.15 52.92
N PHE A 268 -9.30 3.20 52.71
CA PHE A 268 -9.37 4.36 53.59
C PHE A 268 -10.43 4.12 54.67
N PRO A 269 -10.05 3.84 55.93
CA PRO A 269 -11.02 3.56 56.98
C PRO A 269 -11.93 4.77 57.20
N GLY A 270 -13.25 4.55 57.22
CA GLY A 270 -14.24 5.60 57.43
C GLY A 270 -14.81 6.23 56.14
N LEU A 271 -14.36 5.81 54.94
CA LEU A 271 -15.06 6.15 53.69
C LEU A 271 -16.26 5.22 53.46
N THR A 272 -17.33 5.78 52.89
CA THR A 272 -18.42 5.00 52.30
C THR A 272 -17.98 4.41 50.95
N PRO A 273 -18.62 3.34 50.44
CA PRO A 273 -18.30 2.78 49.12
C PRO A 273 -18.34 3.81 47.98
N GLY A 274 -19.33 4.70 47.98
CA GLY A 274 -19.42 5.78 46.99
C GLY A 274 -18.26 6.78 47.07
N ALA A 275 -17.84 7.15 48.28
CA ALA A 275 -16.67 8.02 48.48
C ALA A 275 -15.36 7.32 48.08
N GLN A 276 -15.27 6.00 48.25
CA GLN A 276 -14.14 5.21 47.79
C GLN A 276 -14.05 5.17 46.27
N THR A 277 -15.17 4.94 45.56
CA THR A 277 -15.25 5.01 44.09
C THR A 277 -14.84 6.39 43.57
N LEU A 278 -15.26 7.47 44.24
CA LEU A 278 -14.86 8.83 43.90
C LEU A 278 -13.33 9.03 44.00
N VAL A 279 -12.72 8.61 45.12
CA VAL A 279 -11.26 8.72 45.32
C VAL A 279 -10.50 7.90 44.27
N GLN A 280 -10.99 6.70 43.93
CA GLN A 280 -10.40 5.86 42.89
C GLN A 280 -10.53 6.48 41.49
N GLY A 281 -11.69 7.03 41.13
CA GLY A 281 -11.91 7.72 39.86
C GLY A 281 -11.03 8.96 39.70
N LEU A 282 -10.85 9.73 40.78
CA LEU A 282 -9.93 10.87 40.79
C LEU A 282 -8.47 10.44 40.68
N ALA A 283 -8.07 9.39 41.41
CA ALA A 283 -6.74 8.82 41.30
C ALA A 283 -6.44 8.34 39.88
N ALA A 284 -7.43 7.75 39.19
CA ALA A 284 -7.30 7.31 37.81
C ALA A 284 -7.11 8.49 36.84
N ALA A 285 -7.81 9.60 37.05
CA ALA A 285 -7.66 10.81 36.24
C ALA A 285 -6.30 11.49 36.42
N GLU A 286 -5.85 11.60 37.66
CA GLU A 286 -4.52 12.15 37.97
C GLU A 286 -3.42 11.23 37.42
N LEU A 287 -3.61 9.91 37.50
CA LEU A 287 -2.73 8.94 36.87
C LEU A 287 -2.70 9.13 35.35
N GLU A 288 -3.86 9.22 34.68
CA GLU A 288 -3.93 9.44 33.23
C GLU A 288 -3.14 10.68 32.84
N ALA A 289 -3.31 11.77 33.59
CA ALA A 289 -2.58 13.01 33.34
C ALA A 289 -1.06 12.84 33.55
N GLY A 290 -0.64 12.19 34.64
CA GLY A 290 0.77 11.92 34.92
C GLY A 290 1.42 10.94 33.93
N VAL A 291 0.72 9.91 33.51
CA VAL A 291 1.20 8.92 32.52
C VAL A 291 1.30 9.56 31.15
N THR A 292 0.26 10.27 30.70
CA THR A 292 0.27 10.92 29.38
C THR A 292 1.33 12.02 29.30
N ARG A 293 1.59 12.78 30.37
CA ARG A 293 2.73 13.71 30.42
C ARG A 293 4.08 13.03 30.43
N ALA A 294 4.24 11.94 31.17
CA ALA A 294 5.47 11.17 31.16
C ALA A 294 5.75 10.60 29.75
N VAL A 295 4.72 10.07 29.09
CA VAL A 295 4.80 9.58 27.71
C VAL A 295 5.09 10.72 26.72
N ALA A 296 4.42 11.87 26.84
CA ALA A 296 4.71 13.04 26.01
C ALA A 296 6.14 13.56 26.22
N GLY A 297 6.64 13.56 27.45
CA GLY A 297 8.04 13.87 27.77
C GLY A 297 9.03 12.82 27.26
N ALA A 298 8.59 11.57 27.07
CA ALA A 298 9.38 10.54 26.44
C ALA A 298 9.52 10.74 24.92
N MET A 299 8.58 11.44 24.28
CA MET A 299 8.60 11.71 22.83
C MET A 299 9.56 12.86 22.50
N ARG A 300 10.84 12.54 22.28
CA ARG A 300 11.85 13.52 21.87
C ARG A 300 11.96 13.60 20.35
N GLN A 301 12.27 14.79 19.85
CA GLN A 301 12.54 15.01 18.43
C GLN A 301 14.04 15.05 18.19
N ALA A 302 14.51 14.31 17.19
CA ALA A 302 15.87 14.33 16.70
C ALA A 302 15.90 14.72 15.22
N PRO A 303 16.96 15.34 14.69
CA PRO A 303 17.05 15.62 13.26
C PRO A 303 17.10 14.33 12.44
N VAL A 304 16.45 14.32 11.27
CA VAL A 304 16.62 13.25 10.27
C VAL A 304 18.04 13.34 9.74
N ARG A 305 18.76 12.22 9.70
CA ARG A 305 20.09 12.15 9.09
C ARG A 305 19.93 11.83 7.61
N ASN A 306 20.60 12.60 6.76
CA ASN A 306 20.62 12.33 5.33
C ASN A 306 21.60 11.18 5.05
N ALA A 307 21.04 9.99 4.84
CA ALA A 307 21.78 8.83 4.41
C ALA A 307 22.09 8.90 2.91
N PHE A 308 23.38 8.90 2.56
CA PHE A 308 23.81 8.82 1.17
C PHE A 308 24.02 7.36 0.74
N GLY A 309 23.31 6.98 -0.33
CA GLY A 309 23.39 5.63 -0.89
C GLY A 309 22.85 4.55 0.03
N GLN A 310 22.82 3.31 -0.49
CA GLN A 310 22.17 2.20 0.17
C GLN A 310 22.84 1.78 1.49
N ARG A 311 24.18 1.83 1.56
CA ARG A 311 24.93 1.54 2.79
C ARG A 311 24.69 2.56 3.90
N GLY A 312 24.54 3.84 3.53
CA GLY A 312 24.18 4.89 4.48
C GLY A 312 22.77 4.68 5.02
N ALA A 313 21.83 4.32 4.15
CA ALA A 313 20.43 4.12 4.53
C ALA A 313 20.24 2.89 5.43
N ASP A 314 20.98 1.80 5.16
CA ASP A 314 21.01 0.60 6.01
C ASP A 314 21.57 0.93 7.41
N ARG A 315 22.70 1.64 7.51
CA ARG A 315 23.28 2.04 8.80
C ARG A 315 22.31 2.92 9.60
N ASP A 316 21.76 3.96 8.97
CA ASP A 316 20.83 4.87 9.62
C ASP A 316 19.57 4.15 10.09
N LEU A 317 19.00 3.24 9.29
CA LEU A 317 17.85 2.45 9.71
C LEU A 317 18.18 1.51 10.87
N ARG A 318 19.33 0.82 10.86
CA ARG A 318 19.75 -0.03 11.99
C ARG A 318 19.86 0.76 13.29
N GLU A 319 20.42 1.97 13.25
CA GLU A 319 20.49 2.85 14.42
C GLU A 319 19.08 3.20 14.93
N ARG A 320 18.16 3.57 14.03
CA ARG A 320 16.76 3.89 14.38
C ARG A 320 16.01 2.70 14.99
N VAL A 321 16.18 1.50 14.43
CA VAL A 321 15.58 0.27 14.96
C VAL A 321 16.16 -0.08 16.33
N ALA A 322 17.47 0.04 16.51
CA ALA A 322 18.13 -0.20 17.80
C ALA A 322 17.65 0.79 18.88
N GLU A 323 17.53 2.08 18.55
CA GLU A 323 16.97 3.10 19.45
C GLU A 323 15.51 2.80 19.82
N PHE A 324 14.68 2.40 18.85
CA PHE A 324 13.29 2.00 19.11
C PHE A 324 13.22 0.75 19.99
N GLY A 325 14.08 -0.24 19.75
CA GLY A 325 14.15 -1.48 20.54
C GLY A 325 14.42 -1.23 22.03
N GLN A 326 15.17 -0.18 22.39
CA GLN A 326 15.41 0.19 23.80
C GLN A 326 14.14 0.65 24.53
N ALA A 327 13.13 1.14 23.80
CA ALA A 327 11.87 1.65 24.34
C ALA A 327 10.67 0.73 24.09
N SER A 328 10.73 -0.15 23.09
CA SER A 328 9.61 -0.97 22.62
C SER A 328 8.89 -1.72 23.73
N ASP A 329 9.61 -2.48 24.57
CA ASP A 329 8.99 -3.27 25.65
C ASP A 329 8.28 -2.37 26.68
N ARG A 330 8.85 -1.21 26.98
CA ARG A 330 8.25 -0.23 27.90
C ARG A 330 6.99 0.37 27.30
N LEU A 331 7.01 0.70 26.02
CA LEU A 331 5.84 1.23 25.29
C LEU A 331 4.70 0.21 25.29
N VAL A 332 5.00 -1.06 24.99
CA VAL A 332 4.02 -2.16 25.05
C VAL A 332 3.44 -2.31 26.46
N GLN A 333 4.28 -2.22 27.50
CA GLN A 333 3.81 -2.28 28.89
C GLN A 333 2.93 -1.08 29.27
N VAL A 334 3.26 0.14 28.81
CA VAL A 334 2.44 1.33 29.07
C VAL A 334 1.09 1.20 28.37
N VAL A 335 1.05 0.76 27.11
CA VAL A 335 -0.22 0.51 26.40
C VAL A 335 -1.06 -0.54 27.13
N GLY A 336 -0.45 -1.65 27.56
CA GLY A 336 -1.15 -2.67 28.34
C GLY A 336 -1.64 -2.19 29.72
N ALA A 337 -0.94 -1.24 30.34
CA ALA A 337 -1.40 -0.59 31.56
C ALA A 337 -2.60 0.31 31.30
N LEU A 338 -2.56 1.14 30.25
CA LEU A 338 -3.67 2.02 29.86
C LEU A 338 -4.94 1.21 29.52
N ASP A 339 -4.79 0.10 28.81
CA ASP A 339 -5.89 -0.81 28.47
C ASP A 339 -6.55 -1.42 29.72
N ARG A 340 -5.75 -1.99 30.62
CA ARG A 340 -6.22 -2.55 31.90
C ARG A 340 -6.93 -1.53 32.79
N LEU A 341 -6.58 -0.26 32.67
CA LEU A 341 -7.17 0.85 33.43
C LEU A 341 -8.40 1.47 32.74
N GLY A 342 -8.76 1.00 31.53
CA GLY A 342 -9.87 1.55 30.75
C GLY A 342 -9.62 2.97 30.25
N LEU A 343 -8.35 3.33 30.01
CA LEU A 343 -7.93 4.64 29.49
C LEU A 343 -7.83 4.59 27.95
N ASP A 344 -8.95 4.29 27.30
CA ASP A 344 -9.03 3.94 25.87
C ASP A 344 -8.41 5.01 24.96
N GLN A 345 -8.73 6.29 25.18
CA GLN A 345 -8.24 7.36 24.32
C GLN A 345 -6.71 7.51 24.40
N ALA A 346 -6.12 7.39 25.59
CA ALA A 346 -4.69 7.46 25.80
C ALA A 346 -3.99 6.20 25.25
N ARG A 347 -4.61 5.03 25.42
CA ARG A 347 -4.17 3.76 24.84
C ARG A 347 -4.08 3.88 23.32
N ASP A 348 -5.15 4.31 22.67
CA ASP A 348 -5.25 4.38 21.21
C ASP A 348 -4.30 5.43 20.62
N ASP A 349 -4.18 6.60 21.26
CA ASP A 349 -3.25 7.65 20.87
C ASP A 349 -1.79 7.14 20.91
N LEU A 350 -1.37 6.51 22.02
CA LEU A 350 -0.02 5.96 22.16
C LEU A 350 0.22 4.78 21.20
N ALA A 351 -0.72 3.83 21.12
CA ALA A 351 -0.61 2.69 20.22
C ALA A 351 -0.47 3.15 18.75
N GLY A 352 -1.25 4.16 18.35
CA GLY A 352 -1.17 4.75 17.01
C GLY A 352 0.22 5.32 16.70
N VAL A 353 0.84 6.04 17.64
CA VAL A 353 2.20 6.59 17.46
C VAL A 353 3.25 5.47 17.34
N VAL A 354 3.19 4.47 18.22
CA VAL A 354 4.14 3.35 18.23
C VAL A 354 4.04 2.53 16.94
N LEU A 355 2.82 2.18 16.53
CA LEU A 355 2.57 1.42 15.32
C LEU A 355 2.97 2.18 14.06
N ALA A 356 2.67 3.48 13.97
CA ALA A 356 3.09 4.32 12.84
C ALA A 356 4.62 4.36 12.69
N GLN A 357 5.34 4.49 13.82
CA GLN A 357 6.80 4.50 13.79
C GLN A 357 7.38 3.13 13.37
N ALA A 358 6.86 2.03 13.94
CA ALA A 358 7.33 0.68 13.61
C ALA A 358 7.04 0.32 12.14
N ALA A 359 5.82 0.62 11.66
CA ALA A 359 5.43 0.39 10.27
C ALA A 359 6.25 1.23 9.28
N GLY A 360 6.56 2.49 9.62
CA GLY A 360 7.42 3.34 8.81
C GLY A 360 8.84 2.77 8.65
N MET A 361 9.45 2.32 9.76
CA MET A 361 10.76 1.66 9.70
C MET A 361 10.72 0.31 8.96
N LEU A 362 9.61 -0.43 9.04
CA LEU A 362 9.44 -1.68 8.31
C LEU A 362 9.32 -1.45 6.80
N ALA A 363 8.67 -0.36 6.40
CA ALA A 363 8.63 0.08 5.00
C ALA A 363 10.01 0.54 4.50
N ASP A 364 10.81 1.20 5.35
CA ASP A 364 12.22 1.53 5.03
C ASP A 364 13.04 0.24 4.83
N ALA A 365 12.85 -0.77 5.68
CA ALA A 365 13.52 -2.07 5.54
C ALA A 365 13.11 -2.76 4.23
N ASP A 366 11.82 -2.72 3.85
CA ASP A 366 11.35 -3.29 2.58
C ASP A 366 11.99 -2.61 1.36
N ARG A 367 12.15 -1.28 1.42
CA ARG A 367 12.86 -0.52 0.37
C ARG A 367 14.34 -0.89 0.28
N LEU A 368 15.01 -1.13 1.42
CA LEU A 368 16.40 -1.60 1.44
C LEU A 368 16.54 -3.00 0.83
N LEU A 369 15.61 -3.92 1.16
CA LEU A 369 15.58 -5.26 0.58
C LEU A 369 15.34 -5.19 -0.93
N ALA A 370 14.34 -4.42 -1.38
CA ALA A 370 14.05 -4.25 -2.80
C ALA A 370 15.23 -3.64 -3.58
N GLY A 371 15.89 -2.62 -3.01
CA GLY A 371 17.07 -2.00 -3.60
C GLY A 371 18.32 -2.88 -3.59
N SER A 372 18.37 -3.94 -2.77
CA SER A 372 19.54 -4.83 -2.70
C SER A 372 19.69 -5.72 -3.93
N GLY A 373 18.59 -5.94 -4.66
CA GLY A 373 18.57 -6.89 -5.77
C GLY A 373 18.97 -8.32 -5.35
N SER A 374 18.78 -8.69 -4.08
CA SER A 374 19.24 -10.00 -3.57
C SER A 374 18.70 -11.14 -4.44
N TYR A 375 19.56 -12.11 -4.74
CA TYR A 375 19.35 -13.22 -5.69
C TYR A 375 19.20 -12.86 -7.19
N LEU A 376 19.13 -11.58 -7.57
CA LEU A 376 19.09 -11.19 -8.98
C LEU A 376 20.53 -11.06 -9.54
N PRO A 377 20.79 -11.54 -10.77
CA PRO A 377 22.06 -11.28 -11.45
C PRO A 377 22.16 -9.80 -11.83
N ALA A 378 23.32 -9.18 -11.63
CA ALA A 378 23.52 -7.74 -11.81
C ALA A 378 23.24 -7.27 -13.26
N ASP A 379 23.79 -8.00 -14.24
CA ASP A 379 23.65 -7.72 -15.67
C ASP A 379 22.68 -8.69 -16.38
N GLY A 380 21.82 -9.38 -15.61
CA GLY A 380 20.93 -10.37 -16.18
C GLY A 380 21.68 -11.59 -16.74
N PHE A 381 21.24 -12.06 -17.91
CA PHE A 381 21.83 -13.21 -18.62
C PHE A 381 22.53 -12.79 -19.92
N ASP A 382 22.85 -11.50 -20.09
CA ASP A 382 23.33 -10.97 -21.37
C ASP A 382 24.71 -11.50 -21.77
N ALA A 383 25.56 -11.80 -20.80
CA ALA A 383 26.90 -12.36 -21.02
C ALA A 383 26.87 -13.84 -21.44
N TRP A 384 25.76 -14.56 -21.24
CA TRP A 384 25.65 -15.98 -21.58
C TRP A 384 25.26 -16.16 -23.05
N ASP A 385 26.11 -16.81 -23.85
CA ASP A 385 25.94 -16.96 -25.30
C ASP A 385 25.17 -18.22 -25.74
N GLY A 386 24.71 -19.03 -24.78
CA GLY A 386 24.07 -20.32 -25.05
C GLY A 386 24.99 -21.51 -24.79
N SER A 387 26.28 -21.27 -24.52
CA SER A 387 27.26 -22.29 -24.18
C SER A 387 27.62 -22.28 -22.69
N GLY A 388 27.98 -23.44 -22.14
CA GLY A 388 28.29 -23.56 -20.71
C GLY A 388 27.10 -23.27 -19.79
N SER A 389 27.38 -22.96 -18.52
CA SER A 389 26.34 -22.74 -17.50
C SER A 389 25.83 -21.29 -17.49
N PRO A 390 24.53 -21.05 -17.73
CA PRO A 390 23.94 -19.72 -17.57
C PRO A 390 24.04 -19.16 -16.15
N ALA A 391 23.97 -20.01 -15.12
CA ALA A 391 24.11 -19.57 -13.73
C ALA A 391 25.48 -18.93 -13.48
N LEU A 392 26.55 -19.62 -13.88
CA LEU A 392 27.92 -19.13 -13.71
C LEU A 392 28.13 -17.80 -14.44
N ALA A 393 27.67 -17.71 -15.69
CA ALA A 393 27.78 -16.50 -16.49
C ALA A 393 26.97 -15.31 -15.92
N ALA A 394 25.74 -15.55 -15.45
CA ALA A 394 24.85 -14.49 -14.96
C ALA A 394 25.27 -13.94 -13.58
N TYR A 395 25.78 -14.81 -12.70
CA TYR A 395 26.18 -14.42 -11.34
C TYR A 395 27.68 -14.11 -11.23
N GLY A 396 28.43 -14.16 -12.33
CA GLY A 396 29.86 -13.89 -12.35
C GLY A 396 30.68 -14.90 -11.55
N ALA A 397 30.17 -16.13 -11.38
CA ALA A 397 30.85 -17.21 -10.69
C ALA A 397 31.67 -18.02 -11.70
N GLY A 398 32.96 -18.22 -11.45
CA GLY A 398 33.84 -19.02 -12.29
C GLY A 398 33.68 -20.53 -12.07
N THR A 399 33.17 -20.93 -10.90
CA THR A 399 32.99 -22.34 -10.52
C THR A 399 31.66 -22.58 -9.80
N PRO A 400 31.16 -23.84 -9.74
CA PRO A 400 30.01 -24.17 -8.91
C PRO A 400 30.19 -23.81 -7.43
N ASP A 401 31.40 -23.94 -6.88
CA ASP A 401 31.67 -23.60 -5.48
C ASP A 401 31.57 -22.09 -5.23
N GLU A 402 32.00 -21.26 -6.18
CA GLU A 402 31.80 -19.81 -6.12
C GLU A 402 30.32 -19.42 -6.22
N LEU A 403 29.53 -20.17 -7.01
CA LEU A 403 28.08 -19.99 -7.07
C LEU A 403 27.42 -20.35 -5.73
N GLU A 404 27.85 -21.43 -5.08
CA GLU A 404 27.39 -21.79 -3.73
C GLU A 404 27.71 -20.71 -2.70
N ALA A 405 28.94 -20.18 -2.72
CA ALA A 405 29.34 -19.08 -1.86
C ALA A 405 28.50 -17.82 -2.10
N TYR A 406 28.16 -17.52 -3.35
CA TYR A 406 27.26 -16.44 -3.70
C TYR A 406 25.86 -16.64 -3.09
N LEU A 407 25.25 -17.80 -3.29
CA LEU A 407 23.90 -18.10 -2.76
C LEU A 407 23.87 -18.01 -1.23
N ALA A 408 24.88 -18.58 -0.55
CA ALA A 408 25.02 -18.46 0.90
C ALA A 408 25.12 -17.00 1.37
N ALA A 409 25.88 -16.15 0.63
CA ALA A 409 25.99 -14.73 0.94
C ALA A 409 24.66 -13.97 0.71
N GLN A 410 23.86 -14.36 -0.28
CA GLN A 410 22.52 -13.79 -0.51
C GLN A 410 21.55 -14.17 0.63
N GLN A 411 21.56 -15.44 1.05
CA GLN A 411 20.75 -15.91 2.16
C GLN A 411 21.10 -15.14 3.44
N GLN A 412 22.40 -15.06 3.79
CA GLN A 412 22.86 -14.33 4.97
C GLN A 412 22.50 -12.85 4.91
N ARG A 413 22.54 -12.22 3.74
CA ARG A 413 22.13 -10.82 3.57
C ARG A 413 20.65 -10.62 3.90
N VAL A 414 19.76 -11.46 3.37
CA VAL A 414 18.32 -11.36 3.64
C VAL A 414 18.03 -11.65 5.11
N ARG A 415 18.66 -12.68 5.70
CA ARG A 415 18.50 -13.00 7.13
C ARG A 415 19.03 -11.89 8.03
N ALA A 416 20.17 -11.26 7.71
CA ALA A 416 20.69 -10.13 8.47
C ALA A 416 19.79 -8.87 8.39
N LEU A 417 19.11 -8.65 7.26
CA LEU A 417 18.09 -7.60 7.16
C LEU A 417 16.85 -7.95 8.00
N PHE A 418 16.43 -9.21 8.00
CA PHE A 418 15.32 -9.65 8.82
C PHE A 418 15.63 -9.51 10.32
N ASP A 419 16.68 -10.17 10.80
CA ASP A 419 17.06 -10.22 12.22
C ASP A 419 17.39 -8.81 12.76
N GLY A 420 18.13 -8.02 11.98
CA GLY A 420 18.61 -6.71 12.40
C GLY A 420 17.60 -5.58 12.26
N LEU A 421 16.56 -5.74 11.44
CA LEU A 421 15.60 -4.67 11.13
C LEU A 421 14.15 -5.12 11.30
N ALA A 422 13.70 -6.13 10.56
CA ALA A 422 12.28 -6.48 10.49
C ALA A 422 11.76 -7.19 11.73
N ALA A 423 12.50 -8.14 12.29
CA ALA A 423 12.10 -8.94 13.45
C ALA A 423 11.68 -8.09 14.67
N PRO A 424 12.49 -7.13 15.18
CA PRO A 424 12.08 -6.32 16.32
C PRO A 424 10.85 -5.43 16.04
N LEU A 425 10.69 -4.97 14.79
CA LEU A 425 9.56 -4.14 14.39
C LEU A 425 8.27 -4.96 14.26
N LEU A 426 8.36 -6.17 13.70
CA LEU A 426 7.24 -7.11 13.65
C LEU A 426 6.81 -7.50 15.05
N GLY A 427 7.75 -7.80 15.94
CA GLY A 427 7.47 -8.11 17.35
C GLY A 427 6.66 -7.00 18.03
N ALA A 428 6.99 -5.73 17.78
CA ALA A 428 6.22 -4.60 18.28
C ALA A 428 4.81 -4.53 17.65
N VAL A 429 4.69 -4.65 16.32
CA VAL A 429 3.39 -4.60 15.62
C VAL A 429 2.44 -5.73 16.04
N THR A 430 2.98 -6.90 16.41
CA THR A 430 2.19 -8.06 16.84
C THR A 430 2.06 -8.23 18.35
N ALA A 431 2.63 -7.32 19.15
CA ALA A 431 2.54 -7.42 20.60
C ALA A 431 1.06 -7.35 21.04
N ALA A 432 0.66 -8.25 21.95
CA ALA A 432 -0.74 -8.39 22.35
C ALA A 432 -1.42 -7.06 22.78
N PRO A 433 -0.78 -6.17 23.57
CA PRO A 433 -1.37 -4.87 23.91
C PRO A 433 -1.59 -3.92 22.73
N LEU A 434 -0.84 -4.09 21.64
CA LEU A 434 -0.93 -3.27 20.43
C LEU A 434 -1.84 -3.88 19.36
N ALA A 435 -2.16 -5.18 19.45
CA ALA A 435 -2.88 -5.91 18.41
C ALA A 435 -4.25 -5.32 18.05
N PRO A 436 -5.12 -4.90 19.00
CA PRO A 436 -6.41 -4.29 18.67
C PRO A 436 -6.26 -3.00 17.85
N ALA A 437 -5.31 -2.13 18.24
CA ALA A 437 -5.01 -0.90 17.52
C ALA A 437 -4.37 -1.18 16.15
N ALA A 438 -3.51 -2.19 16.05
CA ALA A 438 -2.88 -2.60 14.80
C ALA A 438 -3.91 -3.11 13.79
N GLU A 439 -4.96 -3.80 14.25
CA GLU A 439 -6.08 -4.23 13.41
C GLU A 439 -6.96 -3.05 13.00
N ALA A 440 -7.40 -2.24 13.97
CA ALA A 440 -8.28 -1.08 13.71
C ALA A 440 -7.65 -0.06 12.75
N LEU A 441 -6.33 0.14 12.83
CA LEU A 441 -5.58 1.06 11.96
C LEU A 441 -5.07 0.41 10.66
N GLY A 442 -5.33 -0.90 10.45
CA GLY A 442 -4.95 -1.62 9.24
C GLY A 442 -3.47 -2.02 9.13
N TYR A 443 -2.65 -1.80 10.17
CA TYR A 443 -1.24 -2.21 10.18
C TYR A 443 -1.07 -3.73 10.18
N ALA A 444 -1.93 -4.47 10.90
CA ALA A 444 -1.85 -5.93 10.98
C ALA A 444 -2.04 -6.63 9.62
N ALA A 445 -2.86 -6.01 8.74
CA ALA A 445 -3.15 -6.46 7.38
C ALA A 445 -2.28 -5.77 6.31
N SER A 446 -1.29 -4.96 6.71
CA SER A 446 -0.42 -4.26 5.77
C SER A 446 0.36 -5.24 4.88
N PRO A 447 0.46 -4.99 3.56
CA PRO A 447 1.26 -5.81 2.65
C PRO A 447 2.72 -5.96 3.07
N VAL A 448 3.30 -4.91 3.68
CA VAL A 448 4.69 -4.93 4.16
C VAL A 448 4.85 -5.89 5.34
N VAL A 449 3.91 -5.85 6.29
CA VAL A 449 3.90 -6.78 7.44
C VAL A 449 3.70 -8.22 6.97
N ALA A 450 2.76 -8.44 6.06
CA ALA A 450 2.53 -9.76 5.47
C ALA A 450 3.78 -10.30 4.76
N ARG A 451 4.46 -9.46 3.97
CA ARG A 451 5.68 -9.83 3.25
C ARG A 451 6.84 -10.20 4.19
N TRP A 452 7.08 -9.44 5.24
CA TRP A 452 8.15 -9.78 6.18
C TRP A 452 7.84 -11.04 7.01
N ARG A 453 6.55 -11.31 7.33
CA ARG A 453 6.14 -12.60 7.92
C ARG A 453 6.37 -13.78 6.99
N THR A 454 6.13 -13.62 5.68
CA THR A 454 6.39 -14.72 4.73
C THR A 454 7.88 -14.90 4.47
N ILE A 455 8.70 -13.84 4.55
CA ILE A 455 10.17 -13.96 4.55
C ILE A 455 10.65 -14.76 5.76
N ASP A 456 10.17 -14.44 6.96
CA ASP A 456 10.48 -15.17 8.20
C ASP A 456 10.14 -16.66 8.07
N ALA A 457 8.90 -16.97 7.71
CA ALA A 457 8.44 -18.35 7.52
C ALA A 457 9.24 -19.10 6.43
N ALA A 458 9.69 -18.41 5.37
CA ALA A 458 10.52 -19.01 4.34
C ALA A 458 11.96 -19.25 4.81
N LEU A 459 12.54 -18.36 5.63
CA LEU A 459 13.86 -18.56 6.23
C LEU A 459 13.85 -19.73 7.23
N ASP A 460 12.87 -19.76 8.15
CA ASP A 460 12.73 -20.84 9.13
C ASP A 460 12.40 -22.19 8.45
N GLY A 461 11.53 -22.17 7.45
CA GLY A 461 11.22 -23.35 6.65
C GLY A 461 12.43 -23.87 5.86
N TYR A 462 13.35 -22.99 5.45
CA TYR A 462 14.59 -23.39 4.81
C TYR A 462 15.52 -24.10 5.80
N ASP A 463 15.70 -23.52 7.00
CA ASP A 463 16.51 -24.12 8.08
C ASP A 463 15.95 -25.48 8.52
N ALA A 464 14.62 -25.61 8.57
CA ALA A 464 13.91 -26.86 8.87
C ALA A 464 13.84 -27.85 7.69
N LYS A 465 14.37 -27.50 6.50
CA LYS A 465 14.27 -28.30 5.26
C LYS A 465 12.83 -28.69 4.90
N ALA A 466 11.89 -27.77 5.12
CA ALA A 466 10.47 -28.01 4.87
C ALA A 466 10.20 -28.25 3.37
N PRO A 467 9.34 -29.23 3.02
CA PRO A 467 8.96 -29.46 1.63
C PRO A 467 8.20 -28.25 1.06
N GLY A 468 8.49 -27.91 -0.19
CA GLY A 468 7.82 -26.80 -0.88
C GLY A 468 8.30 -25.40 -0.48
N ASN A 469 9.40 -25.29 0.27
CA ASN A 469 10.01 -24.00 0.62
C ASN A 469 10.45 -23.22 -0.64
N THR A 470 10.08 -21.94 -0.70
CA THR A 470 10.30 -21.05 -1.85
C THR A 470 11.74 -20.61 -2.01
N LEU A 471 12.48 -20.42 -0.92
CA LEU A 471 13.91 -20.12 -0.93
C LEU A 471 14.70 -21.32 -1.48
N ALA A 472 14.40 -22.53 -1.01
CA ALA A 472 15.00 -23.76 -1.53
C ALA A 472 14.69 -23.95 -3.02
N ALA A 473 13.46 -23.65 -3.46
CA ALA A 473 13.08 -23.71 -4.87
C ALA A 473 13.84 -22.68 -5.73
N LEU A 474 14.04 -21.45 -5.22
CA LEU A 474 14.84 -20.42 -5.88
C LEU A 474 16.29 -20.85 -6.04
N GLU A 475 16.94 -21.31 -4.97
CA GLU A 475 18.34 -21.74 -5.01
C GLU A 475 18.53 -22.98 -5.86
N ASN A 476 17.61 -23.95 -5.80
CA ASN A 476 17.65 -25.13 -6.66
C ASN A 476 17.47 -24.78 -8.14
N PHE A 477 16.62 -23.79 -8.47
CA PHE A 477 16.51 -23.30 -9.83
C PHE A 477 17.84 -22.71 -10.33
N ILE A 478 18.51 -21.91 -9.50
CA ILE A 478 19.80 -21.31 -9.84
C ILE A 478 20.90 -22.39 -9.96
N ARG A 479 20.95 -23.34 -9.03
CA ARG A 479 21.99 -24.38 -8.96
C ARG A 479 21.83 -25.47 -10.01
N VAL A 480 20.60 -25.94 -10.23
CA VAL A 480 20.31 -27.15 -11.02
C VAL A 480 19.70 -26.79 -12.37
N ASP A 481 18.61 -26.03 -12.39
CA ASP A 481 17.89 -25.76 -13.66
C ASP A 481 18.66 -24.84 -14.61
N LEU A 482 19.51 -23.95 -14.07
CA LEU A 482 20.40 -23.09 -14.84
C LEU A 482 21.80 -23.72 -15.10
N ARG A 483 22.02 -24.99 -14.72
CA ARG A 483 23.31 -25.66 -14.95
C ARG A 483 23.54 -26.01 -16.42
N ASP A 484 22.55 -26.62 -17.07
CA ASP A 484 22.74 -27.31 -18.34
C ASP A 484 22.37 -26.48 -19.59
N GLY A 485 21.90 -25.25 -19.42
CA GLY A 485 21.74 -24.22 -20.46
C GLY A 485 20.74 -24.47 -21.61
N GLY A 486 20.68 -25.66 -22.18
CA GLY A 486 19.88 -25.97 -23.38
C GLY A 486 18.54 -26.66 -23.11
N GLY A 487 18.44 -27.48 -22.06
CA GLY A 487 17.23 -28.28 -21.78
C GLY A 487 16.09 -27.51 -21.10
N THR A 488 16.38 -26.35 -20.49
CA THR A 488 15.46 -25.58 -19.64
C THR A 488 14.91 -24.32 -20.29
N CYS A 489 15.42 -23.93 -21.47
CA CYS A 489 14.95 -22.75 -22.23
C CYS A 489 13.45 -22.78 -22.57
N ALA A 490 12.78 -23.95 -22.50
CA ALA A 490 11.38 -24.13 -22.88
C ALA A 490 10.44 -24.59 -21.75
N ARG A 491 10.87 -24.59 -20.47
CA ARG A 491 10.05 -25.19 -19.39
C ARG A 491 9.21 -24.18 -18.60
N GLY A 492 7.88 -24.37 -18.69
CA GLY A 492 6.89 -24.04 -17.66
C GLY A 492 6.55 -22.56 -17.44
N ARG A 493 5.30 -22.29 -17.05
CA ARG A 493 4.90 -21.00 -16.53
C ARG A 493 5.61 -20.76 -15.18
N ALA A 494 6.03 -19.52 -14.92
CA ALA A 494 6.52 -19.17 -13.59
C ALA A 494 5.44 -19.49 -12.54
N PRO A 495 5.78 -20.15 -11.42
CA PRO A 495 4.85 -20.34 -10.33
C PRO A 495 4.32 -18.97 -9.86
N ARG A 496 3.07 -18.94 -9.36
CA ARG A 496 2.59 -17.72 -8.70
C ARG A 496 3.49 -17.46 -7.48
N ALA A 497 4.03 -16.26 -7.40
CA ALA A 497 4.85 -15.87 -6.27
C ALA A 497 3.98 -15.80 -5.01
N ALA A 498 4.33 -16.61 -4.00
CA ALA A 498 3.66 -16.63 -2.70
C ALA A 498 4.37 -15.70 -1.68
N ASP A 499 5.65 -15.43 -1.90
CA ASP A 499 6.51 -14.62 -1.04
C ASP A 499 7.66 -13.98 -1.85
N TYR A 500 8.54 -13.27 -1.16
CA TYR A 500 9.70 -12.59 -1.76
C TYR A 500 10.61 -13.52 -2.58
N PHE A 501 10.89 -14.74 -2.13
CA PHE A 501 11.78 -15.67 -2.84
C PHE A 501 11.11 -16.25 -4.08
N GLY A 502 9.80 -16.52 -3.99
CA GLY A 502 8.99 -16.86 -5.16
C GLY A 502 8.95 -15.73 -6.21
N GLU A 503 8.91 -14.47 -5.77
CA GLU A 503 9.02 -13.31 -6.68
C GLU A 503 10.40 -13.26 -7.35
N GLN A 504 11.49 -13.48 -6.61
CA GLN A 504 12.83 -13.52 -7.20
C GLN A 504 12.97 -14.68 -8.20
N LEU A 505 12.44 -15.87 -7.88
CA LEU A 505 12.45 -17.01 -8.80
C LEU A 505 11.72 -16.68 -10.10
N ALA A 506 10.54 -16.07 -10.02
CA ALA A 506 9.79 -15.66 -11.19
C ALA A 506 10.57 -14.64 -12.05
N ARG A 507 11.26 -13.68 -11.41
CA ARG A 507 12.10 -12.67 -12.09
C ARG A 507 13.30 -13.31 -12.78
N VAL A 508 14.08 -14.13 -12.08
CA VAL A 508 15.27 -14.82 -12.63
C VAL A 508 14.84 -15.72 -13.80
N ARG A 509 13.78 -16.51 -13.63
CA ARG A 509 13.25 -17.37 -14.70
C ARG A 509 12.78 -16.57 -15.91
N SER A 510 12.08 -15.46 -15.71
CA SER A 510 11.60 -14.61 -16.81
C SER A 510 12.78 -14.00 -17.59
N ALA A 511 13.80 -13.50 -16.90
CA ALA A 511 15.01 -12.98 -17.52
C ALA A 511 15.76 -14.06 -18.32
N PHE A 512 15.90 -15.27 -17.76
CA PHE A 512 16.51 -16.40 -18.46
C PHE A 512 15.73 -16.81 -19.72
N GLN A 513 14.40 -16.92 -19.63
CA GLN A 513 13.54 -17.24 -20.78
C GLN A 513 13.58 -16.15 -21.87
N ALA A 514 13.73 -14.88 -21.49
CA ALA A 514 13.94 -13.79 -22.45
C ALA A 514 15.27 -13.96 -23.18
N ARG A 515 16.36 -14.28 -22.48
CA ARG A 515 17.66 -14.55 -23.09
C ARG A 515 17.63 -15.75 -24.03
N CYS A 516 17.01 -16.86 -23.63
CA CYS A 516 16.83 -18.03 -24.49
C CYS A 516 16.11 -17.70 -25.80
N ARG A 517 15.04 -16.90 -25.74
CA ARG A 517 14.33 -16.45 -26.95
C ARG A 517 15.23 -15.56 -27.82
N GLY A 518 16.01 -14.67 -27.21
CA GLY A 518 16.98 -13.83 -27.92
C GLY A 518 18.04 -14.65 -28.66
N LEU A 519 18.63 -15.65 -28.00
CA LEU A 519 19.62 -16.55 -28.60
C LEU A 519 19.03 -17.41 -29.71
N ALA A 520 17.83 -17.97 -29.50
CA ALA A 520 17.11 -18.72 -30.52
C ALA A 520 16.83 -17.85 -31.77
N GLY A 521 16.38 -16.61 -31.56
CA GLY A 521 16.15 -15.65 -32.65
C GLY A 521 17.44 -15.30 -33.39
N ALA A 522 18.55 -15.05 -32.69
CA ALA A 522 19.84 -14.79 -33.29
C ALA A 522 20.34 -15.99 -34.12
N GLY A 523 20.19 -17.22 -33.59
CA GLY A 523 20.49 -18.46 -34.31
C GLY A 523 19.62 -18.65 -35.55
N ALA A 524 18.33 -18.32 -35.48
CA ALA A 524 17.41 -18.38 -36.62
C ALA A 524 17.80 -17.40 -37.73
N VAL A 525 18.16 -16.16 -37.36
CA VAL A 525 18.66 -15.15 -38.33
C VAL A 525 19.96 -15.64 -38.98
N ALA A 526 20.95 -16.05 -38.19
CA ALA A 526 22.23 -16.52 -38.74
C ALA A 526 22.09 -17.80 -39.61
N GLY A 527 21.17 -18.70 -39.27
CA GLY A 527 20.86 -19.87 -40.11
C GLY A 527 20.13 -19.48 -41.41
N TYR A 528 19.22 -18.51 -41.35
CA TYR A 528 18.56 -17.98 -42.54
C TYR A 528 19.53 -17.24 -43.47
N ASP A 529 20.41 -16.40 -42.91
CA ASP A 529 21.39 -15.64 -43.70
C ASP A 529 22.30 -16.58 -44.47
N ARG A 530 22.74 -17.70 -43.87
CA ARG A 530 23.49 -18.75 -44.57
C ARG A 530 22.70 -19.37 -45.75
N ILE A 531 21.40 -19.62 -45.57
CA ILE A 531 20.53 -20.11 -46.66
C ILE A 531 20.38 -19.03 -47.75
N GLN A 532 20.17 -17.78 -47.35
CA GLN A 532 20.01 -16.67 -48.28
C GLN A 532 21.27 -16.43 -49.10
N ASP A 533 22.45 -16.43 -48.48
CA ASP A 533 23.72 -16.21 -49.17
C ASP A 533 24.00 -17.34 -50.16
N ALA A 534 23.87 -18.59 -49.72
CA ALA A 534 24.01 -19.75 -50.62
C ALA A 534 23.01 -19.71 -51.79
N PHE A 535 21.76 -19.29 -51.55
CA PHE A 535 20.78 -19.15 -52.63
C PHE A 535 21.20 -18.07 -53.64
N GLN A 536 21.63 -16.91 -53.15
CA GLN A 536 22.01 -15.78 -54.00
C GLN A 536 23.30 -16.06 -54.80
N GLU A 537 24.25 -16.78 -54.22
CA GLU A 537 25.51 -17.14 -54.85
C GLU A 537 25.35 -18.27 -55.88
N ASP A 538 24.68 -19.35 -55.49
CA ASP A 538 24.67 -20.59 -56.27
C ASP A 538 23.49 -20.71 -57.23
N LEU A 539 22.32 -20.17 -56.87
CA LEU A 539 21.06 -20.46 -57.57
C LEU A 539 20.41 -19.23 -58.21
N ALA A 540 20.48 -18.06 -57.59
CA ALA A 540 19.84 -16.85 -58.10
C ALA A 540 20.40 -16.45 -59.47
N GLY A 541 19.52 -15.97 -60.35
CA GLY A 541 19.89 -15.62 -61.73
C GLY A 541 20.12 -16.83 -62.65
N ARG A 542 20.03 -18.07 -62.14
CA ARG A 542 20.15 -19.31 -62.93
C ARG A 542 18.82 -20.04 -63.04
N PHE A 543 18.43 -20.47 -64.24
CA PHE A 543 17.19 -21.24 -64.43
C PHE A 543 17.31 -22.63 -63.74
N PRO A 544 16.33 -23.11 -62.93
CA PRO A 544 14.94 -22.66 -62.80
C PRO A 544 14.66 -21.56 -61.75
N PHE A 545 15.64 -21.13 -60.97
CA PHE A 545 15.55 -20.06 -59.96
C PHE A 545 15.72 -18.64 -60.54
N ALA A 546 15.55 -18.48 -61.84
CA ALA A 546 15.50 -17.20 -62.54
C ALA A 546 14.35 -17.22 -63.56
N PRO A 547 13.86 -16.08 -64.06
CA PRO A 547 12.85 -16.04 -65.12
C PRO A 547 13.24 -16.90 -66.33
N ALA A 548 12.27 -17.49 -67.02
CA ALA A 548 12.54 -18.33 -68.19
C ALA A 548 13.15 -17.60 -69.40
N SER A 549 13.17 -16.27 -69.35
CA SER A 549 13.78 -15.35 -70.31
C SER A 549 15.21 -14.94 -69.94
N ALA A 550 15.70 -15.27 -68.74
CA ALA A 550 17.08 -15.00 -68.34
C ALA A 550 18.03 -15.86 -69.18
N GLY A 551 18.94 -15.21 -69.92
CA GLY A 551 19.78 -15.86 -70.93
C GLY A 551 20.82 -16.81 -70.34
N GLY A 552 20.86 -18.04 -70.88
CA GLY A 552 22.00 -18.97 -70.89
C GLY A 552 22.46 -19.63 -69.58
N SER A 553 22.31 -18.99 -68.42
CA SER A 553 22.78 -19.54 -67.14
C SER A 553 21.74 -20.48 -66.52
N GLU A 554 22.12 -21.74 -66.34
CA GLU A 554 21.30 -22.78 -65.74
C GLU A 554 21.91 -23.21 -64.40
N ALA A 555 21.04 -23.57 -63.44
CA ALA A 555 21.48 -24.08 -62.16
C ALA A 555 21.98 -25.52 -62.35
N ASP A 556 23.20 -25.79 -61.92
CA ASP A 556 23.78 -27.13 -61.93
C ASP A 556 23.02 -28.02 -60.92
N PRO A 557 22.54 -29.22 -61.32
CA PRO A 557 21.98 -30.20 -60.40
C PRO A 557 22.84 -30.46 -59.15
N GLU A 558 24.18 -30.42 -59.23
CA GLU A 558 25.05 -30.58 -58.07
C GLU A 558 24.97 -29.40 -57.10
N ALA A 559 24.97 -28.17 -57.60
CA ALA A 559 24.79 -26.96 -56.79
C ALA A 559 23.43 -26.95 -56.07
N ILE A 560 22.36 -27.41 -56.75
CA ILE A 560 21.04 -27.57 -56.13
C ILE A 560 21.08 -28.60 -54.99
N ARG A 561 21.79 -29.73 -55.16
CA ARG A 561 21.96 -30.72 -54.10
C ARG A 561 22.73 -30.15 -52.91
N ALA A 562 23.83 -29.43 -53.15
CA ALA A 562 24.61 -28.79 -52.10
C ALA A 562 23.77 -27.79 -51.30
N PHE A 563 23.00 -26.94 -52.00
CA PHE A 563 22.09 -25.98 -51.38
C PHE A 563 21.06 -26.65 -50.45
N PHE A 564 20.38 -27.71 -50.91
CA PHE A 564 19.37 -28.37 -50.06
C PHE A 564 19.97 -29.13 -48.88
N ARG A 565 21.21 -29.62 -48.97
CA ARG A 565 21.93 -30.15 -47.79
C ARG A 565 22.19 -29.04 -46.77
N LEU A 566 22.65 -27.87 -47.20
CA LEU A 566 22.82 -26.71 -46.32
C LEU A 566 21.48 -26.28 -45.68
N MET A 567 20.38 -26.35 -46.42
CA MET A 567 19.04 -26.09 -45.89
C MET A 567 18.63 -27.12 -44.82
N ASP A 568 18.99 -28.39 -44.99
CA ASP A 568 18.76 -29.45 -44.01
C ASP A 568 19.58 -29.23 -42.73
N ASP A 569 20.86 -28.87 -42.87
CA ASP A 569 21.74 -28.56 -41.74
C ASP A 569 21.25 -27.36 -40.92
N ASN A 570 20.41 -26.50 -41.51
CA ASN A 570 19.82 -25.32 -40.90
C ASN A 570 18.30 -25.48 -40.63
N GLU A 571 17.81 -26.71 -40.50
CA GLU A 571 16.37 -26.99 -40.42
C GLU A 571 15.65 -26.28 -39.27
N SER A 572 16.25 -26.30 -38.08
CA SER A 572 15.69 -25.64 -36.90
C SER A 572 15.56 -24.12 -37.09
N ALA A 573 16.55 -23.49 -37.73
CA ALA A 573 16.59 -22.05 -37.97
C ALA A 573 15.48 -21.62 -38.95
N TRP A 574 15.40 -22.28 -40.12
CA TRP A 574 14.41 -21.86 -41.11
C TRP A 574 12.98 -22.21 -40.71
N ARG A 575 12.76 -23.30 -39.95
CA ARG A 575 11.44 -23.61 -39.35
C ARG A 575 10.99 -22.54 -38.38
N GLN A 576 11.90 -21.97 -37.58
CA GLN A 576 11.57 -20.84 -36.70
C GLN A 576 11.16 -19.61 -37.52
N VAL A 577 11.87 -19.30 -38.60
CA VAL A 577 11.51 -18.18 -39.49
C VAL A 577 10.15 -18.38 -40.15
N VAL A 578 9.82 -19.58 -40.62
CA VAL A 578 8.48 -19.88 -41.19
C VAL A 578 7.39 -19.77 -40.12
N GLY A 579 7.62 -20.32 -38.93
CA GLY A 579 6.64 -20.34 -37.85
C GLY A 579 6.50 -19.03 -37.06
N GLY A 580 7.37 -18.04 -37.27
CA GLY A 580 7.42 -16.83 -36.43
C GLY A 580 8.04 -17.09 -35.05
N GLY A 581 8.75 -18.21 -34.90
CA GLY A 581 9.42 -18.61 -33.67
C GLY A 581 10.44 -17.55 -33.24
N ALA A 582 10.59 -17.36 -31.93
CA ALA A 582 11.49 -16.36 -31.34
C ALA A 582 11.27 -14.91 -31.81
N GLY A 583 10.12 -14.60 -32.43
CA GLY A 583 9.78 -13.26 -32.90
C GLY A 583 10.42 -12.88 -34.24
N VAL A 584 10.89 -13.86 -35.02
CA VAL A 584 11.57 -13.65 -36.30
C VAL A 584 10.75 -14.27 -37.44
N GLY A 585 10.56 -13.52 -38.54
CA GLY A 585 9.79 -13.99 -39.69
C GLY A 585 8.29 -14.08 -39.41
N GLY A 586 7.68 -15.21 -39.76
CA GLY A 586 6.27 -15.51 -39.54
C GLY A 586 5.53 -15.95 -40.80
N PRO A 587 4.41 -16.67 -40.66
CA PRO A 587 3.59 -17.09 -41.80
C PRO A 587 3.20 -15.91 -42.69
N GLY A 588 3.38 -16.06 -44.00
CA GLY A 588 3.09 -15.00 -44.98
C GLY A 588 4.15 -13.90 -45.11
N SER A 589 5.20 -13.90 -44.29
CA SER A 589 6.36 -13.02 -44.51
C SER A 589 7.08 -13.39 -45.83
N PRO A 590 7.75 -12.44 -46.51
CA PRO A 590 8.50 -12.73 -47.73
C PRO A 590 9.53 -13.87 -47.56
N GLN A 591 10.17 -13.94 -46.40
CA GLN A 591 11.16 -14.96 -46.05
C GLN A 591 10.50 -16.33 -45.85
N ALA A 592 9.37 -16.38 -45.15
CA ALA A 592 8.59 -17.61 -45.01
C ALA A 592 8.07 -18.10 -46.37
N LEU A 593 7.54 -17.21 -47.21
CA LEU A 593 7.09 -17.54 -48.57
C LEU A 593 8.23 -18.08 -49.43
N PHE A 594 9.42 -17.47 -49.34
CA PHE A 594 10.63 -17.95 -50.00
C PHE A 594 10.99 -19.38 -49.55
N LEU A 595 11.04 -19.63 -48.24
CA LEU A 595 11.35 -20.95 -47.67
C LEU A 595 10.28 -22.00 -48.04
N GLU A 596 9.01 -21.64 -48.02
CA GLU A 596 7.92 -22.52 -48.46
C GLU A 596 7.99 -22.84 -49.95
N GLN A 597 8.36 -21.87 -50.79
CA GLN A 597 8.64 -22.11 -52.22
C GLN A 597 9.82 -23.07 -52.40
N LEU A 598 10.89 -22.93 -51.61
CA LEU A 598 12.01 -23.87 -51.60
C LEU A 598 11.59 -25.27 -51.17
N VAL A 599 10.75 -25.43 -50.14
CA VAL A 599 10.22 -26.73 -49.71
C VAL A 599 9.41 -27.39 -50.83
N ARG A 600 8.55 -26.62 -51.52
CA ARG A 600 7.80 -27.12 -52.70
C ARG A 600 8.72 -27.47 -53.88
N ALA A 601 9.74 -26.65 -54.14
CA ALA A 601 10.75 -26.90 -55.16
C ALA A 601 11.55 -28.17 -54.84
N ARG A 602 11.92 -28.39 -53.57
CA ARG A 602 12.61 -29.59 -53.10
C ARG A 602 11.80 -30.85 -53.35
N ALA A 603 10.51 -30.82 -53.00
CA ALA A 603 9.61 -31.95 -53.22
C ALA A 603 9.48 -32.29 -54.71
N PHE A 604 9.37 -31.28 -55.58
CA PHE A 604 9.36 -31.48 -57.03
C PHE A 604 10.69 -32.05 -57.54
N LEU A 605 11.82 -31.47 -57.10
CA LEU A 605 13.18 -31.85 -57.52
C LEU A 605 13.71 -33.12 -56.86
N ALA A 606 12.96 -33.77 -55.98
CA ALA A 606 13.41 -34.96 -55.26
C ALA A 606 14.05 -36.05 -56.17
N PRO A 607 13.54 -36.34 -57.39
CA PRO A 607 14.22 -37.25 -58.31
C PRO A 607 15.61 -36.77 -58.78
N VAL A 608 15.81 -35.46 -58.95
CA VAL A 608 17.11 -34.83 -59.30
C VAL A 608 18.08 -34.87 -58.11
N LEU A 609 17.55 -34.71 -56.89
CA LEU A 609 18.33 -34.69 -55.65
C LEU A 609 18.85 -36.08 -55.25
N ALA A 610 18.15 -37.14 -55.64
CA ALA A 610 18.48 -38.53 -55.29
C ALA A 610 19.79 -39.06 -55.92
N GLY A 611 20.43 -38.30 -56.82
CA GLY A 611 21.86 -38.44 -57.11
C GLY A 611 22.31 -39.62 -57.98
N ASP A 612 21.48 -40.61 -58.27
CA ASP A 612 21.86 -41.70 -59.18
C ASP A 612 21.67 -41.28 -60.63
N SER A 613 22.71 -40.66 -61.22
CA SER A 613 22.84 -40.44 -62.66
C SER A 613 22.77 -41.74 -63.49
N ALA A 614 22.68 -42.91 -62.84
CA ALA A 614 22.62 -44.24 -63.44
C ALA A 614 21.26 -44.96 -63.33
N ALA A 615 20.20 -44.35 -62.79
CA ALA A 615 18.93 -45.04 -62.55
C ALA A 615 17.70 -44.29 -63.10
N GLY A 616 17.53 -44.32 -64.43
CA GLY A 616 16.27 -44.03 -65.10
C GLY A 616 15.93 -42.54 -65.31
N PRO A 617 14.80 -42.24 -65.95
CA PRO A 617 14.37 -40.87 -66.21
C PRO A 617 14.04 -40.11 -64.93
N THR A 618 14.23 -38.79 -64.93
CA THR A 618 13.88 -37.92 -63.79
C THR A 618 12.37 -37.74 -63.64
N TYR A 619 11.65 -37.61 -64.76
CA TYR A 619 10.20 -37.56 -64.81
C TYR A 619 9.67 -38.41 -65.97
N VAL A 620 8.45 -38.91 -65.82
CA VAL A 620 7.67 -39.48 -66.93
C VAL A 620 6.62 -38.46 -67.34
N VAL A 621 6.64 -38.04 -68.60
CA VAL A 621 5.79 -37.00 -69.18
C VAL A 621 4.66 -37.64 -69.97
N GLY A 622 3.42 -37.45 -69.53
CA GLY A 622 2.21 -37.74 -70.32
C GLY A 622 1.68 -36.46 -70.97
N ALA A 623 1.14 -36.57 -72.18
CA ALA A 623 0.60 -35.42 -72.92
C ALA A 623 -0.85 -35.67 -73.37
N GLU A 624 -1.75 -34.74 -73.02
CA GLU A 624 -3.12 -34.67 -73.52
C GLU A 624 -3.20 -33.53 -74.54
N PHE A 625 -3.42 -33.88 -75.80
CA PHE A 625 -3.46 -32.93 -76.91
C PHE A 625 -4.83 -32.28 -77.09
N ARG A 626 -4.84 -31.01 -77.51
CA ARG A 626 -6.04 -30.25 -77.87
C ARG A 626 -7.10 -30.22 -76.75
N VAL A 627 -6.66 -29.77 -75.58
CA VAL A 627 -7.50 -29.55 -74.39
C VAL A 627 -8.12 -28.16 -74.42
N ASN A 628 -9.02 -27.83 -73.48
CA ASN A 628 -9.65 -26.51 -73.37
C ASN A 628 -10.27 -25.98 -74.68
N ARG A 629 -10.86 -26.86 -75.50
CA ARG A 629 -11.39 -26.55 -76.83
C ARG A 629 -12.32 -25.35 -76.89
N ALA A 630 -13.11 -25.12 -75.85
CA ALA A 630 -14.01 -23.96 -75.74
C ALA A 630 -13.27 -22.60 -75.76
N ARG A 631 -11.96 -22.59 -75.57
CA ARG A 631 -11.11 -21.39 -75.56
C ARG A 631 -10.08 -21.36 -76.70
N GLU A 632 -10.06 -22.40 -77.54
CA GLU A 632 -9.17 -22.46 -78.70
C GLU A 632 -9.64 -21.49 -79.79
N ALA A 633 -8.68 -20.98 -80.56
CA ALA A 633 -8.92 -20.26 -81.81
C ALA A 633 -8.04 -20.89 -82.90
N GLY A 634 -8.62 -21.26 -84.05
CA GLY A 634 -7.88 -21.87 -85.15
C GLY A 634 -7.28 -23.26 -84.87
N GLY A 635 -7.64 -23.91 -83.76
CA GLY A 635 -7.17 -25.28 -83.44
C GLY A 635 -7.76 -26.36 -84.34
N ASP A 636 -8.92 -26.10 -84.96
CA ASP A 636 -9.56 -26.91 -85.99
C ASP A 636 -8.80 -26.91 -87.34
N GLN A 637 -7.88 -25.97 -87.52
CA GLN A 637 -7.05 -25.82 -88.72
C GLN A 637 -5.74 -26.63 -88.65
N ILE A 638 -5.45 -27.24 -87.50
CA ILE A 638 -4.22 -28.00 -87.23
C ILE A 638 -4.48 -29.50 -87.42
N ALA A 639 -3.82 -30.09 -88.42
CA ALA A 639 -3.99 -31.50 -88.79
C ALA A 639 -3.11 -32.46 -87.98
N ALA A 640 -1.98 -32.00 -87.43
CA ALA A 640 -1.12 -32.84 -86.60
C ALA A 640 -0.50 -32.05 -85.44
N TRP A 641 -0.47 -32.72 -84.29
CA TRP A 641 0.12 -32.22 -83.04
C TRP A 641 1.13 -33.24 -82.58
N THR A 642 2.31 -32.78 -82.17
CA THR A 642 3.39 -33.69 -81.76
C THR A 642 4.20 -33.05 -80.66
N LEU A 643 4.58 -33.84 -79.66
CA LEU A 643 5.52 -33.46 -78.60
C LEU A 643 6.68 -34.45 -78.61
N ASP A 644 7.88 -33.98 -78.95
CA ASP A 644 9.11 -34.75 -78.79
C ASP A 644 9.72 -34.42 -77.42
N VAL A 645 9.96 -35.45 -76.61
CA VAL A 645 10.65 -35.37 -75.32
C VAL A 645 11.87 -36.29 -75.40
N GLY A 646 13.07 -35.71 -75.42
CA GLY A 646 14.30 -36.46 -75.70
C GLY A 646 14.25 -37.10 -77.09
N THR A 647 14.30 -38.43 -77.14
CA THR A 647 14.17 -39.24 -78.36
C THR A 647 12.76 -39.76 -78.62
N THR A 648 11.83 -39.57 -77.68
CA THR A 648 10.48 -40.14 -77.75
C THR A 648 9.47 -39.13 -78.28
N ARG A 649 8.67 -39.54 -79.27
CA ARG A 649 7.62 -38.74 -79.90
C ARG A 649 6.24 -39.12 -79.36
N LEU A 650 5.49 -38.14 -78.89
CA LEU A 650 4.10 -38.28 -78.44
C LEU A 650 3.14 -37.63 -79.44
N GLU A 651 2.04 -38.32 -79.77
CA GLU A 651 1.03 -37.89 -80.75
C GLU A 651 -0.41 -38.12 -80.22
N PRO A 652 -1.45 -37.47 -80.79
CA PRO A 652 -2.86 -37.59 -80.39
C PRO A 652 -3.55 -38.97 -80.50
N ARG A 653 -2.82 -40.10 -80.47
CA ARG A 653 -3.40 -41.46 -80.53
C ARG A 653 -2.78 -42.36 -79.46
N GLY A 654 -3.62 -42.85 -78.54
CA GLY A 654 -3.27 -43.77 -77.45
C GLY A 654 -3.38 -43.11 -76.08
N ALA A 655 -4.20 -43.68 -75.19
CA ALA A 655 -4.47 -43.13 -73.86
C ALA A 655 -3.27 -43.18 -72.87
N ASP A 656 -2.19 -43.88 -73.24
CA ASP A 656 -1.06 -44.20 -72.34
C ASP A 656 0.32 -43.82 -72.91
N SER A 657 0.38 -42.95 -73.93
CA SER A 657 1.68 -42.52 -74.47
C SER A 657 2.40 -41.59 -73.47
N THR A 658 3.52 -42.07 -72.94
CA THR A 658 4.37 -41.33 -72.01
C THR A 658 5.81 -41.31 -72.50
N ALA A 659 6.56 -40.27 -72.14
CA ALA A 659 7.96 -40.13 -72.49
C ALA A 659 8.80 -39.91 -71.23
N ALA A 660 9.92 -40.61 -71.16
CA ALA A 660 10.97 -40.41 -70.19
C ALA A 660 11.69 -39.06 -70.45
N TRP A 661 11.88 -38.24 -69.41
CA TRP A 661 12.69 -37.02 -69.48
C TRP A 661 13.71 -36.97 -68.35
N SER A 662 14.93 -36.58 -68.69
CA SER A 662 16.01 -36.25 -67.76
C SER A 662 16.62 -34.87 -68.08
N PRO A 663 17.30 -34.23 -67.10
CA PRO A 663 18.03 -33.00 -67.35
C PRO A 663 18.98 -33.13 -68.56
N GLY A 664 18.85 -32.19 -69.51
CA GLY A 664 19.59 -32.17 -70.76
C GLY A 664 18.80 -32.68 -71.99
N ASP A 665 17.73 -33.46 -71.77
CA ASP A 665 16.87 -33.93 -72.87
C ASP A 665 16.10 -32.76 -73.49
N PRO A 666 16.19 -32.52 -74.81
CA PRO A 666 15.46 -31.44 -75.47
C PRO A 666 13.97 -31.75 -75.52
N VAL A 667 13.15 -30.68 -75.52
CA VAL A 667 11.70 -30.80 -75.70
C VAL A 667 11.27 -29.95 -76.90
N ARG A 668 10.51 -30.54 -77.82
CA ARG A 668 10.04 -29.86 -79.03
C ARG A 668 8.54 -30.07 -79.23
N VAL A 669 7.83 -29.01 -79.56
CA VAL A 669 6.40 -29.05 -79.87
C VAL A 669 6.21 -28.70 -81.33
N PHE A 670 5.46 -29.52 -82.06
CA PHE A 670 5.15 -29.31 -83.47
C PHE A 670 3.64 -29.21 -83.65
N LEU A 671 3.22 -28.18 -84.38
CA LEU A 671 1.85 -27.99 -84.82
C LEU A 671 1.86 -27.83 -86.34
N ARG A 672 1.22 -28.75 -87.06
CA ARG A 672 1.17 -28.72 -88.53
C ARG A 672 -0.25 -28.45 -89.01
N TRP A 673 -0.40 -27.37 -89.78
CA TRP A 673 -1.67 -26.98 -90.38
C TRP A 673 -2.09 -27.96 -91.48
N ALA A 674 -3.40 -28.18 -91.59
CA ALA A 674 -3.97 -28.99 -92.66
C ALA A 674 -3.58 -28.40 -94.03
N THR A 675 -3.35 -29.25 -95.04
CA THR A 675 -3.01 -28.78 -96.40
C THR A 675 -4.07 -27.83 -96.94
N GLU A 676 -5.35 -28.16 -96.70
CA GLU A 676 -6.53 -27.39 -97.14
C GLU A 676 -6.94 -26.25 -96.18
N SER A 677 -6.17 -25.98 -95.12
CA SER A 677 -6.55 -24.89 -94.20
C SER A 677 -6.39 -23.53 -94.90
N PRO A 678 -7.40 -22.63 -94.82
CA PRO A 678 -7.38 -21.30 -95.42
C PRO A 678 -6.37 -20.35 -94.78
N VAL A 679 -5.72 -20.76 -93.69
CA VAL A 679 -4.68 -20.00 -93.01
C VAL A 679 -3.40 -20.81 -92.83
N THR A 680 -2.26 -20.13 -92.84
CA THR A 680 -0.94 -20.70 -92.51
C THR A 680 -0.37 -20.06 -91.25
N PRO A 681 0.45 -20.78 -90.47
CA PRO A 681 1.12 -20.17 -89.32
C PRO A 681 2.12 -19.11 -89.79
N ALA A 682 2.24 -18.01 -89.05
CA ALA A 682 3.30 -17.03 -89.22
C ALA A 682 4.25 -17.06 -88.00
N PRO A 683 5.52 -16.64 -88.17
CA PRO A 683 6.47 -16.55 -87.07
C PRO A 683 5.91 -15.73 -85.90
N GLY A 684 6.10 -16.22 -84.67
CA GLY A 684 5.62 -15.59 -83.45
C GLY A 684 6.58 -15.81 -82.29
N PRO A 685 6.31 -15.25 -81.10
CA PRO A 685 7.20 -15.37 -79.94
C PRO A 685 7.55 -16.84 -79.62
N GLY A 686 8.83 -17.19 -79.72
CA GLY A 686 9.35 -18.54 -79.42
C GLY A 686 9.00 -19.64 -80.45
N ALA A 687 8.20 -19.34 -81.48
CA ALA A 687 7.78 -20.28 -82.51
C ALA A 687 8.57 -20.06 -83.81
N ARG A 688 9.23 -21.11 -84.31
CA ARG A 688 9.79 -21.12 -85.66
C ARG A 688 8.78 -21.72 -86.63
N VAL A 689 8.59 -21.11 -87.79
CA VAL A 689 7.68 -21.63 -88.82
C VAL A 689 8.48 -22.08 -90.03
N SER A 690 8.23 -23.30 -90.49
CA SER A 690 8.74 -23.85 -91.74
C SER A 690 7.59 -24.47 -92.53
N GLY A 691 7.26 -23.86 -93.68
CA GLY A 691 6.08 -24.25 -94.47
C GLY A 691 4.79 -24.11 -93.66
N ARG A 692 4.06 -25.22 -93.46
CA ARG A 692 2.80 -25.28 -92.68
C ARG A 692 3.00 -25.75 -91.24
N THR A 693 4.24 -25.82 -90.76
CA THR A 693 4.55 -26.32 -89.41
C THR A 693 5.16 -25.23 -88.54
N ALA A 694 4.54 -25.00 -87.38
CA ALA A 694 5.11 -24.23 -86.29
C ALA A 694 5.83 -25.15 -85.31
N THR A 695 7.00 -24.73 -84.84
CA THR A 695 7.87 -25.50 -83.94
C THR A 695 8.39 -24.64 -82.79
N TRP A 696 8.18 -25.11 -81.57
CA TRP A 696 8.83 -24.57 -80.38
C TRP A 696 9.94 -25.53 -79.96
N VAL A 697 11.12 -24.99 -79.66
CA VAL A 697 12.30 -25.78 -79.28
C VAL A 697 12.83 -25.30 -77.94
N TYR A 698 12.92 -26.23 -76.99
CA TYR A 698 13.50 -26.02 -75.68
C TYR A 698 14.72 -26.95 -75.54
N GLY A 699 15.89 -26.38 -75.26
CA GLY A 699 17.14 -27.11 -75.02
C GLY A 699 17.73 -26.82 -73.64
N GLY A 700 18.95 -27.27 -73.39
CA GLY A 700 19.63 -27.10 -72.10
C GLY A 700 19.18 -28.10 -71.03
N GLY A 701 19.85 -28.06 -69.88
CA GLY A 701 19.65 -28.93 -68.72
C GLY A 701 18.22 -28.94 -68.18
N TRP A 702 17.45 -27.87 -68.41
CA TRP A 702 16.09 -27.73 -67.88
C TRP A 702 15.01 -27.49 -68.94
N ALA A 703 15.17 -28.08 -70.13
CA ALA A 703 14.27 -27.88 -71.27
C ALA A 703 12.77 -28.10 -70.96
N LEU A 704 12.42 -29.18 -70.24
CA LEU A 704 11.03 -29.46 -69.86
C LEU A 704 10.44 -28.39 -68.94
N LEU A 705 11.18 -27.97 -67.92
CA LEU A 705 10.75 -26.92 -67.00
C LEU A 705 10.62 -25.58 -67.74
N ARG A 706 11.46 -25.32 -68.74
CA ARG A 706 11.38 -24.12 -69.58
C ARG A 706 10.11 -24.11 -70.42
N LEU A 707 9.74 -25.25 -71.03
CA LEU A 707 8.46 -25.41 -71.72
C LEU A 707 7.30 -25.10 -70.77
N LEU A 708 7.27 -25.78 -69.60
CA LEU A 708 6.20 -25.65 -68.61
C LEU A 708 6.01 -24.20 -68.15
N ARG A 709 7.11 -23.46 -67.97
CA ARG A 709 7.06 -22.08 -67.50
C ARG A 709 6.76 -21.06 -68.59
N GLN A 710 7.34 -21.20 -69.79
CA GLN A 710 7.13 -20.23 -70.87
C GLN A 710 5.75 -20.35 -71.52
N GLN A 711 5.19 -21.56 -71.55
CA GLN A 711 3.89 -21.81 -72.17
C GLN A 711 2.78 -22.01 -71.13
N ALA A 712 2.97 -21.62 -69.86
CA ALA A 712 1.92 -21.76 -68.85
C ALA A 712 0.64 -21.01 -69.27
N ALA A 713 -0.52 -21.67 -69.16
CA ALA A 713 -1.81 -21.04 -69.44
C ALA A 713 -2.14 -19.91 -68.43
N LEU A 714 -2.94 -18.93 -68.85
CA LEU A 714 -3.30 -17.79 -68.00
C LEU A 714 -4.23 -18.21 -66.84
N PRO A 715 -4.27 -17.43 -65.73
CA PRO A 715 -5.25 -17.64 -64.66
C PRO A 715 -6.68 -17.72 -65.23
N GLY A 716 -7.37 -18.81 -64.92
CA GLY A 716 -8.71 -19.10 -65.43
C GLY A 716 -8.76 -20.01 -66.66
N GLU A 717 -7.66 -20.21 -67.40
CA GLU A 717 -7.55 -21.17 -68.52
C GLU A 717 -7.16 -22.59 -68.03
N GLY A 718 -7.51 -22.95 -66.79
CA GLY A 718 -7.28 -24.29 -66.23
C GLY A 718 -5.83 -24.59 -65.81
N GLY A 719 -4.98 -23.56 -65.68
CA GLY A 719 -3.61 -23.51 -65.12
C GLY A 719 -2.89 -24.83 -64.78
N THR A 720 -2.27 -24.88 -63.60
CA THR A 720 -1.65 -26.11 -63.04
C THR A 720 -2.53 -26.66 -61.93
N GLU A 721 -3.11 -27.84 -62.12
CA GLU A 721 -3.99 -28.51 -61.16
C GLU A 721 -3.53 -29.95 -60.92
N ARG A 722 -3.34 -30.34 -59.65
CA ARG A 722 -3.07 -31.72 -59.21
C ARG A 722 -1.96 -32.48 -59.96
N GLY A 723 -0.91 -31.80 -60.43
CA GLY A 723 0.17 -32.45 -61.20
C GLY A 723 0.05 -32.36 -62.72
N ARG A 724 -0.98 -31.66 -63.19
CA ARG A 724 -1.24 -31.43 -64.62
C ARG A 724 -1.06 -29.95 -64.92
N SER A 725 -0.20 -29.64 -65.88
CA SER A 725 0.08 -28.28 -66.32
C SER A 725 -0.54 -28.06 -67.68
N THR A 726 -1.53 -27.17 -67.76
CA THR A 726 -2.10 -26.74 -69.02
C THR A 726 -1.18 -25.70 -69.66
N LEU A 727 -0.75 -25.99 -70.87
CA LEU A 727 0.10 -25.15 -71.69
C LEU A 727 -0.72 -24.48 -72.79
N ARG A 728 -0.41 -23.21 -73.06
CA ARG A 728 -1.03 -22.36 -74.06
C ARG A 728 0.01 -22.03 -75.12
N PHE A 729 -0.27 -22.35 -76.37
CA PHE A 729 0.53 -21.91 -77.52
C PHE A 729 -0.27 -20.93 -78.34
N ALA A 730 0.32 -19.77 -78.62
CA ALA A 730 -0.31 -18.74 -79.44
C ALA A 730 0.67 -18.23 -80.49
N LEU A 731 0.21 -18.08 -81.73
CA LEU A 731 0.98 -17.52 -82.83
C LEU A 731 0.06 -16.85 -83.86
N PRO A 732 0.55 -15.83 -84.58
CA PRO A 732 -0.20 -15.23 -85.68
C PRO A 732 -0.39 -16.23 -86.83
N THR A 733 -1.44 -16.01 -87.62
CA THR A 733 -1.69 -16.73 -88.88
C THR A 733 -1.84 -15.75 -90.05
N GLN A 734 -1.54 -16.19 -91.27
CA GLN A 734 -1.72 -15.43 -92.52
C GLN A 734 -2.96 -15.94 -93.28
N PRO A 735 -3.74 -15.08 -93.98
CA PRO A 735 -3.46 -13.66 -94.25
C PRO A 735 -3.72 -12.69 -93.08
N SER A 736 -4.58 -13.02 -92.10
CA SER A 736 -4.69 -12.30 -90.81
C SER A 736 -5.51 -13.13 -89.80
N GLY A 737 -4.95 -13.41 -88.63
CA GLY A 737 -5.60 -14.16 -87.54
C GLY A 737 -4.64 -14.55 -86.42
N GLU A 738 -5.15 -15.23 -85.39
CA GLU A 738 -4.37 -15.85 -84.30
C GLU A 738 -4.79 -17.31 -84.18
N ALA A 739 -3.81 -18.21 -84.09
CA ALA A 739 -4.04 -19.56 -83.62
C ALA A 739 -3.66 -19.65 -82.15
N ARG A 740 -4.60 -20.12 -81.33
CA ARG A 740 -4.47 -20.28 -79.89
C ARG A 740 -4.96 -21.65 -79.50
N VAL A 741 -4.05 -22.42 -78.92
CA VAL A 741 -4.29 -23.83 -78.66
C VAL A 741 -3.69 -24.29 -77.35
N PHE A 742 -4.24 -25.38 -76.80
CA PHE A 742 -3.82 -25.87 -75.50
C PHE A 742 -3.41 -27.35 -75.52
N LEU A 743 -2.33 -27.63 -74.78
CA LEU A 743 -1.79 -28.97 -74.52
C LEU A 743 -1.72 -29.13 -73.00
N ARG A 744 -2.09 -30.27 -72.45
CA ARG A 744 -1.90 -30.52 -71.01
C ARG A 744 -0.83 -31.57 -70.80
N LEU A 745 0.16 -31.23 -69.98
CA LEU A 745 1.21 -32.16 -69.57
C LEU A 745 0.93 -32.69 -68.18
N ARG A 746 1.14 -33.99 -67.99
CA ARG A 746 1.13 -34.65 -66.69
C ARG A 746 2.54 -35.13 -66.39
N LEU A 747 3.07 -34.75 -65.24
CA LEU A 747 4.39 -35.20 -64.78
C LEU A 747 4.21 -36.28 -63.73
N LEU A 748 4.88 -37.41 -63.91
CA LEU A 748 4.85 -38.52 -62.98
C LEU A 748 6.25 -38.75 -62.40
N ASN A 749 6.29 -39.09 -61.12
CA ASN A 749 7.51 -39.58 -60.49
C ASN A 749 7.80 -40.99 -61.04
N PRO A 750 9.01 -41.24 -61.57
CA PRO A 750 9.37 -42.50 -62.22
C PRO A 750 9.37 -43.70 -61.26
N LYS A 751 9.61 -43.47 -59.96
CA LYS A 751 9.69 -44.52 -58.93
C LYS A 751 8.34 -44.81 -58.28
N THR A 752 7.56 -43.77 -57.98
CA THR A 752 6.28 -43.92 -57.25
C THR A 752 5.05 -43.93 -58.16
N GLY A 753 5.18 -43.52 -59.42
CA GLY A 753 4.06 -43.32 -60.35
C GLY A 753 3.13 -42.16 -59.99
N ALA A 754 3.42 -41.41 -58.91
CA ALA A 754 2.58 -40.32 -58.44
C ALA A 754 2.68 -39.08 -59.34
N GLU A 755 1.55 -38.38 -59.54
CA GLU A 755 1.53 -37.08 -60.22
C GLU A 755 2.30 -36.03 -59.41
N VAL A 756 3.20 -35.28 -60.06
CA VAL A 756 4.04 -34.26 -59.44
C VAL A 756 3.63 -32.87 -59.95
N ALA A 757 3.25 -31.98 -59.04
CA ALA A 757 2.89 -30.61 -59.38
C ALA A 757 4.14 -29.75 -59.63
N PHE A 758 4.15 -29.03 -60.76
CA PHE A 758 5.19 -28.05 -61.07
C PHE A 758 5.05 -26.83 -60.14
N PRO A 759 6.04 -26.57 -59.26
CA PRO A 759 5.92 -25.51 -58.25
C PRO A 759 6.38 -24.17 -58.83
N THR A 760 6.06 -23.10 -58.09
CA THR A 760 6.74 -21.81 -58.30
C THR A 760 8.13 -21.87 -57.66
N PHE A 761 9.16 -21.66 -58.46
CA PHE A 761 10.55 -21.54 -58.00
C PHE A 761 10.81 -20.11 -57.52
N PRO A 762 11.44 -19.92 -56.35
CA PRO A 762 11.85 -18.60 -55.91
C PRO A 762 12.91 -18.04 -56.85
N THR A 763 12.90 -16.71 -57.04
CA THR A 763 13.86 -16.02 -57.93
C THR A 763 14.79 -15.06 -57.19
N SER A 764 14.51 -14.81 -55.93
CA SER A 764 15.35 -14.02 -55.03
C SER A 764 15.10 -14.49 -53.60
N ALA A 765 16.11 -14.34 -52.75
CA ALA A 765 16.02 -14.58 -51.32
C ALA A 765 15.91 -13.22 -50.60
N PRO A 766 14.78 -12.90 -49.95
CA PRO A 766 14.62 -11.64 -49.24
C PRO A 766 15.52 -11.54 -48.00
N THR A 767 16.07 -10.37 -47.68
CA THR A 767 16.86 -10.19 -46.44
C THR A 767 15.98 -10.30 -45.20
N LEU A 768 16.42 -11.01 -44.17
CA LEU A 768 15.75 -11.05 -42.87
C LEU A 768 16.34 -9.95 -41.97
N ARG A 769 15.68 -8.80 -41.89
CA ARG A 769 16.13 -7.74 -40.97
C ARG A 769 15.92 -8.21 -39.54
N ALA A 770 17.01 -8.34 -38.78
CA ALA A 770 16.93 -8.42 -37.34
C ALA A 770 16.23 -7.14 -36.84
N THR A 771 15.01 -7.28 -36.32
CA THR A 771 14.44 -6.27 -35.45
C THR A 771 15.37 -6.17 -34.24
N ARG A 772 16.27 -5.18 -34.25
CA ARG A 772 16.99 -4.80 -33.02
C ARG A 772 15.91 -4.64 -31.96
N PRO A 773 15.99 -5.29 -30.79
CA PRO A 773 15.16 -4.88 -29.68
C PRO A 773 15.47 -3.40 -29.50
N SER A 774 14.47 -2.56 -29.73
CA SER A 774 14.54 -1.18 -29.31
C SER A 774 15.00 -1.23 -27.87
N ARG A 775 16.22 -0.73 -27.57
CA ARG A 775 16.52 -0.26 -26.22
C ARG A 775 15.39 0.71 -25.94
N GLN A 776 14.35 0.24 -25.26
CA GLN A 776 13.48 1.11 -24.52
C GLN A 776 14.46 1.87 -23.65
N ARG A 777 14.72 3.13 -24.01
CA ARG A 777 15.21 4.10 -23.05
C ARG A 777 14.25 3.94 -21.88
N ALA A 778 14.75 3.36 -20.80
CA ALA A 778 14.11 3.51 -19.51
C ALA A 778 13.94 5.02 -19.35
N ALA A 779 12.70 5.49 -19.46
CA ALA A 779 12.38 6.83 -19.01
C ALA A 779 12.82 6.90 -17.53
N PRO A 780 13.48 7.97 -17.10
CA PRO A 780 13.78 8.14 -15.68
C PRO A 780 12.44 8.29 -14.95
N ALA A 781 11.98 7.21 -14.33
CA ALA A 781 10.88 7.25 -13.37
C ALA A 781 11.45 7.79 -12.06
N GLN A 782 11.71 9.10 -12.00
CA GLN A 782 12.10 9.75 -10.75
C GLN A 782 11.47 11.12 -10.45
N ASP A 783 10.55 11.65 -11.27
CA ASP A 783 10.09 13.05 -11.06
C ASP A 783 8.56 13.29 -11.08
N ALA A 784 7.74 12.31 -10.64
CA ALA A 784 6.28 12.46 -10.62
C ALA A 784 5.61 12.32 -9.25
N LEU A 785 6.35 12.52 -8.14
CA LEU A 785 5.78 12.48 -6.77
C LEU A 785 6.11 13.71 -5.90
N GLN A 786 6.61 14.81 -6.47
CA GLN A 786 6.91 16.03 -5.71
C GLN A 786 6.01 17.25 -6.00
N THR A 787 4.95 17.13 -6.80
CA THR A 787 4.08 18.28 -7.16
C THR A 787 2.59 18.09 -6.85
N ALA A 788 2.25 17.31 -5.82
CA ALA A 788 0.87 17.16 -5.34
C ALA A 788 0.63 17.67 -3.91
N ALA A 789 1.54 18.47 -3.34
CA ALA A 789 1.34 19.09 -2.04
C ALA A 789 1.80 20.55 -2.08
N LEU A 790 0.96 21.43 -2.65
CA LEU A 790 0.88 22.87 -2.39
C LEU A 790 -0.13 23.50 -3.37
N ALA A 791 -1.43 23.33 -3.10
CA ALA A 791 -2.47 24.19 -3.64
C ALA A 791 -3.46 24.54 -2.51
N PRO A 792 -3.74 25.83 -2.25
CA PRO A 792 -4.63 26.25 -1.16
C PRO A 792 -6.09 26.01 -1.53
N ALA A 793 -6.89 25.61 -0.53
CA ALA A 793 -8.32 25.38 -0.64
C ALA A 793 -9.10 26.62 -1.16
N PRO A 794 -10.17 26.45 -1.96
CA PRO A 794 -11.03 27.54 -2.36
C PRO A 794 -11.90 27.99 -1.18
N ARG A 795 -12.03 29.30 -1.01
CA ARG A 795 -12.95 29.93 -0.07
C ARG A 795 -14.40 29.66 -0.49
N ASP A 796 -15.18 29.12 0.45
CA ASP A 796 -16.63 29.12 0.38
C ASP A 796 -17.17 30.55 0.26
N ARG A 797 -18.08 30.72 -0.70
CA ARG A 797 -19.08 31.79 -0.69
C ARG A 797 -20.45 31.15 -0.83
N ARG A 798 -21.24 31.37 0.23
CA ARG A 798 -22.68 31.15 0.45
C ARG A 798 -23.05 29.84 1.10
#